data_AF-A0A4Q5X4W2-F1
#
_entry.id   AF-A0A4Q5X4W2-F1
#
_cell.length_a   1.000
_cell.length_b   1.000
_cell.length_c   1.000
_cell.angle_alpha   90.00
_cell.angle_beta   90.00
_cell.angle_gamma   90.00
#
_symmetry.space_group_name_H-M   'P 1'
#
loop_
_entity.id
_entity.type
_entity.pdbx_description
1 polymer ?
#
loop_
_entity_poly.entity_id
_entity_poly.type
_entity_poly.pdbx_seq_one_letter_code
_entity_poly.pdbx_strand_id
1 'polypeptide(L)'
;MLNSAIRFVVVCLGLFLAGCSGEAPSESAESSDEQTAFLAGSTAKGPIPAGLPARVVVGLFEDTGGSWMKSSGVRWDARYRYLTKGWVNNWGYGSYDGGFALSYFRESDAQGFVPAVQYYQIFGEPGGGEAATLQKLQNAATMRAYFGDFKLLMQRAKDFGKPVMILLEADAFGFLQQQSASNPSAPAAIASSGVPELAGLPNTVAGFGLAFLQLKKAVGASNAVLGLHISAWASGKDIAAYSVTDSLGPEVDKVYAYLAPFGLGANVTGQTFDVLVGDPLDRDADFYRVTQGSERWWDASDSASINSRSFNRYAEWLRLWNVKAQKRWVLWQIPLGNSSSKNAYNNGGPGEGYKDNRPEYFFASGTAHIEKFADAGVIALLFGAGAGGQSSYQNDVYADGQLFMKSRAGAILNAGGVPLATTSTPTCSATAGTGSGLSAEYFSGTALGTRVLSRTDANVDFQWGTAAPATGVPADNFSVRWTGQVSPRYSGAYTFYTSSDDGVRLWVNGQKLVDNWTAHGVTENSGVISLVAGQRYDLKLEYYEGTGGATARLLWSSSCEPKAAVPKAQLYPLATTGDAAVYNFEAGAQSWQASGASVSSVARSTTRAFAGSGSLQVTLGAAGDGYAKVLNPSVPAGATITFHVWVPAGSSLSAVQPYVLQGAAGAWAWTGSWTAASALQAGSFNTLTVTVPANAAPLAELGVMFSLSASGGGAAAFIDSVTY
;
A
#
# COMPACT_ATOMS: atom_id res chain seq x y z
N MET A 1 1.96 31.11 50.45
CA MET A 1 1.20 30.96 51.72
C MET A 1 -0.23 30.65 51.33
N LEU A 2 -0.90 29.53 51.60
CA LEU A 2 -0.72 28.26 52.31
C LEU A 2 -1.45 27.20 51.41
N ASN A 3 -0.89 26.03 51.09
CA ASN A 3 -1.02 24.73 51.81
C ASN A 3 -2.49 24.28 52.06
N SER A 4 -2.97 23.04 51.87
CA SER A 4 -2.41 21.68 51.72
C SER A 4 -3.58 20.70 51.41
N ALA A 5 -3.45 19.72 50.51
CA ALA A 5 -3.17 18.28 50.75
C ALA A 5 -4.37 17.30 50.81
N ILE A 6 -4.35 16.32 49.88
CA ILE A 6 -4.43 14.84 50.04
C ILE A 6 -5.59 14.23 50.87
N ARG A 7 -6.36 13.30 50.26
CA ARG A 7 -6.54 11.91 50.74
C ARG A 7 -7.23 10.97 49.75
N PHE A 8 -6.56 9.84 49.52
CA PHE A 8 -7.03 8.58 48.94
C PHE A 8 -8.06 7.89 49.86
N VAL A 9 -9.07 7.24 49.29
CA VAL A 9 -9.77 6.10 49.93
C VAL A 9 -10.09 5.05 48.85
N VAL A 10 -9.53 3.86 49.05
CA VAL A 10 -9.90 2.60 48.40
C VAL A 10 -11.00 1.95 49.24
N VAL A 11 -12.10 1.51 48.63
CA VAL A 11 -12.99 0.49 49.20
C VAL A 11 -13.35 -0.50 48.10
N CYS A 12 -12.84 -1.72 48.23
CA CYS A 12 -13.37 -2.92 47.59
C CYS A 12 -14.64 -3.37 48.33
N LEU A 13 -15.69 -3.73 47.59
CA LEU A 13 -16.68 -4.70 48.07
C LEU A 13 -17.15 -5.54 46.88
N GLY A 14 -17.04 -6.86 47.02
CA GLY A 14 -17.33 -7.83 45.99
C GLY A 14 -18.71 -8.49 46.11
N LEU A 15 -18.92 -9.36 45.12
CA LEU A 15 -19.91 -10.43 44.95
C LEU A 15 -21.36 -10.05 44.63
N PHE A 16 -21.76 -10.38 43.40
CA PHE A 16 -22.87 -11.30 43.13
C PHE A 16 -22.54 -12.17 41.90
N LEU A 17 -22.74 -13.49 42.05
CA LEU A 17 -22.55 -14.55 41.04
C LEU A 17 -23.91 -15.12 40.64
N ALA A 18 -24.17 -15.18 39.33
CA ALA A 18 -24.98 -16.14 38.56
C ALA A 18 -25.22 -15.48 37.19
N GLY A 19 -24.86 -15.98 36.01
CA GLY A 19 -24.52 -17.32 35.54
C GLY A 19 -25.25 -17.49 34.21
N CYS A 20 -24.53 -17.46 33.08
CA CYS A 20 -24.91 -18.13 31.83
C CYS A 20 -23.77 -18.05 30.81
N SER A 21 -23.42 -19.23 30.32
CA SER A 21 -22.36 -19.59 29.37
C SER A 21 -22.62 -19.08 27.95
N GLY A 22 -21.58 -18.51 27.34
CA GLY A 22 -21.44 -18.32 25.90
C GLY A 22 -19.99 -18.01 25.59
N GLU A 23 -19.25 -18.98 25.04
CA GLU A 23 -17.88 -18.80 24.56
C GLU A 23 -17.85 -17.72 23.47
N ALA A 24 -17.11 -16.65 23.72
CA ALA A 24 -16.73 -15.69 22.70
C ALA A 24 -15.58 -16.30 21.85
N PRO A 25 -15.62 -16.18 20.51
CA PRO A 25 -14.52 -16.62 19.68
C PRO A 25 -13.29 -15.74 19.94
N SER A 26 -12.15 -16.39 20.05
CA SER A 26 -10.84 -15.78 20.23
C SER A 26 -10.53 -14.86 19.05
N GLU A 27 -10.39 -13.57 19.32
CA GLU A 27 -9.71 -12.63 18.43
C GLU A 27 -8.28 -13.13 18.22
N SER A 28 -8.00 -13.63 17.02
CA SER A 28 -6.63 -13.87 16.58
C SER A 28 -5.92 -12.53 16.53
N ALA A 29 -4.89 -12.38 17.35
CA ALA A 29 -3.96 -11.26 17.32
C ALA A 29 -3.51 -11.01 15.87
N GLU A 30 -3.99 -9.91 15.29
CA GLU A 30 -3.47 -9.35 14.05
C GLU A 30 -1.98 -9.07 14.28
N SER A 31 -1.12 -9.73 13.50
CA SER A 31 0.32 -9.53 13.54
C SER A 31 0.67 -8.08 13.26
N SER A 32 1.52 -7.51 14.11
CA SER A 32 2.04 -6.13 14.12
C SER A 32 2.84 -5.67 12.88
N ASP A 33 2.79 -6.42 11.78
CA ASP A 33 3.60 -6.19 10.57
C ASP A 33 2.85 -5.47 9.43
N GLU A 34 1.56 -5.18 9.57
CA GLU A 34 0.78 -4.41 8.57
C GLU A 34 1.00 -2.88 8.64
N GLN A 35 1.69 -2.38 9.67
CA GLN A 35 1.69 -0.95 10.02
C GLN A 35 2.97 -0.17 9.68
N THR A 36 3.89 -0.72 8.88
CA THR A 36 5.19 -0.09 8.57
C THR A 36 5.45 0.18 7.08
N ALA A 37 4.47 0.03 6.18
CA ALA A 37 4.67 0.25 4.76
C ALA A 37 4.86 1.75 4.40
N PHE A 38 6.10 2.21 4.53
CA PHE A 38 6.58 3.52 4.11
C PHE A 38 6.63 3.67 2.58
N LEU A 39 6.50 4.92 2.13
CA LEU A 39 6.39 5.49 0.77
C LEU A 39 7.49 5.11 -0.26
N ALA A 40 8.33 4.12 0.01
CA ALA A 40 9.42 3.74 -0.89
C ALA A 40 8.87 3.18 -2.22
N GLY A 41 9.02 3.94 -3.31
CA GLY A 41 8.70 3.52 -4.67
C GLY A 41 7.30 3.89 -5.17
N SER A 42 6.52 4.72 -4.45
CA SER A 42 5.24 5.21 -4.98
C SER A 42 5.45 6.24 -6.09
N THR A 43 5.11 5.90 -7.33
CA THR A 43 5.10 6.88 -8.43
C THR A 43 3.77 7.62 -8.44
N ALA A 44 3.83 8.92 -8.14
CA ALA A 44 2.68 9.79 -8.18
C ALA A 44 1.94 9.76 -9.54
N LYS A 45 0.62 9.81 -9.45
CA LYS A 45 -0.33 9.67 -10.57
C LYS A 45 -0.92 11.02 -10.97
N GLY A 46 -1.45 11.09 -12.18
CA GLY A 46 -2.03 12.31 -12.74
C GLY A 46 -0.98 13.30 -13.25
N PRO A 47 -1.33 14.08 -14.29
CA PRO A 47 -0.39 15.00 -14.92
C PRO A 47 -0.13 16.23 -14.05
N ILE A 48 1.00 16.89 -14.32
CA ILE A 48 1.21 18.28 -13.89
C ILE A 48 0.36 19.16 -14.81
N PRO A 49 -0.53 20.02 -14.30
CA PRO A 49 -1.33 20.92 -15.14
C PRO A 49 -0.46 21.75 -16.08
N ALA A 50 -0.95 21.95 -17.31
CA ALA A 50 -0.21 22.65 -18.34
C ALA A 50 0.16 24.08 -17.88
N GLY A 51 1.45 24.42 -18.06
CA GLY A 51 1.98 25.74 -17.71
C GLY A 51 2.39 25.90 -16.24
N LEU A 52 2.19 24.89 -15.39
CA LEU A 52 2.87 24.85 -14.08
C LEU A 52 4.31 24.31 -14.25
N PRO A 53 5.27 24.75 -13.41
CA PRO A 53 6.64 24.24 -13.45
C PRO A 53 6.71 22.72 -13.23
N ALA A 54 7.66 22.05 -13.88
CA ALA A 54 7.99 20.64 -13.65
C ALA A 54 8.82 20.43 -12.36
N ARG A 55 8.48 21.17 -11.31
CA ARG A 55 9.08 21.13 -9.98
C ARG A 55 8.03 21.54 -8.94
N VAL A 56 8.22 21.14 -7.68
CA VAL A 56 7.31 21.53 -6.60
C VAL A 56 7.29 23.05 -6.49
N VAL A 57 6.11 23.63 -6.70
CA VAL A 57 5.85 25.06 -6.58
C VAL A 57 5.83 25.44 -5.11
N VAL A 58 6.62 26.42 -4.69
CA VAL A 58 6.51 27.00 -3.35
C VAL A 58 6.00 28.43 -3.46
N GLY A 59 4.93 28.73 -2.73
CA GLY A 59 4.31 30.04 -2.73
C GLY A 59 3.92 30.56 -1.37
N LEU A 60 3.77 31.88 -1.28
CA LEU A 60 3.39 32.58 -0.06
C LEU A 60 2.09 33.38 -0.28
N PHE A 61 1.37 33.60 0.82
CA PHE A 61 0.30 34.59 0.86
C PHE A 61 0.91 36.00 0.78
N GLU A 62 0.58 36.77 -0.26
CA GLU A 62 0.95 38.18 -0.34
C GLU A 62 -0.14 38.98 -1.08
N ASP A 63 -0.70 39.99 -0.42
CA ASP A 63 -1.78 40.84 -0.95
C ASP A 63 -1.26 41.84 -2.00
N THR A 64 -2.16 42.42 -2.81
CA THR A 64 -1.87 43.40 -3.88
C THR A 64 -0.98 44.54 -3.38
N GLY A 65 0.00 44.94 -4.20
CA GLY A 65 1.00 45.94 -3.84
C GLY A 65 2.17 45.40 -3.00
N GLY A 66 2.13 44.13 -2.60
CA GLY A 66 3.26 43.44 -1.99
C GLY A 66 4.47 43.35 -2.93
N SER A 67 5.65 43.60 -2.37
CA SER A 67 6.95 43.53 -3.06
C SER A 67 7.99 42.74 -2.28
N TRP A 68 7.61 42.19 -1.12
CA TRP A 68 8.57 41.51 -0.26
C TRP A 68 9.04 40.23 -0.92
N MET A 69 8.15 39.42 -1.48
CA MET A 69 8.57 38.16 -2.14
C MET A 69 9.58 38.43 -3.26
N LYS A 70 9.36 39.47 -4.05
CA LYS A 70 10.28 39.87 -5.13
C LYS A 70 11.62 40.39 -4.60
N SER A 71 11.58 41.22 -3.55
CA SER A 71 12.79 41.84 -2.98
C SER A 71 13.53 40.96 -1.97
N SER A 72 12.96 39.82 -1.56
CA SER A 72 13.55 38.94 -0.56
C SER A 72 14.81 38.23 -1.06
N GLY A 73 15.04 38.17 -2.38
CA GLY A 73 16.13 37.42 -2.99
C GLY A 73 15.88 35.90 -3.04
N VAL A 74 14.65 35.46 -2.81
CA VAL A 74 14.23 34.06 -2.93
C VAL A 74 13.44 33.88 -4.23
N ARG A 75 13.75 32.81 -4.97
CA ARG A 75 13.04 32.44 -6.20
C ARG A 75 11.71 31.74 -5.90
N TRP A 76 10.76 32.45 -5.28
CA TRP A 76 9.39 31.96 -5.09
C TRP A 76 8.72 31.65 -6.42
N ASP A 77 7.84 30.64 -6.45
CA ASP A 77 7.17 30.19 -7.67
C ASP A 77 5.77 30.78 -7.81
N ALA A 78 5.02 30.84 -6.72
CA ALA A 78 3.63 31.26 -6.72
C ALA A 78 3.33 32.29 -5.65
N ARG A 79 2.43 33.21 -5.97
CA ARG A 79 1.85 34.15 -5.02
C ARG A 79 0.39 33.79 -4.90
N TYR A 80 -0.13 33.66 -3.68
CA TYR A 80 -1.54 33.36 -3.48
C TYR A 80 -2.27 34.39 -2.64
N ARG A 81 -3.60 34.47 -2.81
CA ARG A 81 -4.50 35.27 -1.98
C ARG A 81 -5.89 34.66 -1.87
N TYR A 82 -6.69 35.20 -0.97
CA TYR A 82 -8.13 34.94 -0.94
C TYR A 82 -8.87 35.89 -1.88
N LEU A 83 -9.90 35.36 -2.54
CA LEU A 83 -11.00 36.14 -3.10
C LEU A 83 -12.27 35.81 -2.31
N THR A 84 -12.63 36.70 -1.40
CA THR A 84 -13.85 36.62 -0.57
C THR A 84 -14.95 37.49 -1.16
N LYS A 85 -16.20 37.30 -0.72
CA LYS A 85 -17.35 38.05 -1.23
C LYS A 85 -17.06 39.56 -1.30
N GLY A 86 -17.35 40.15 -2.46
CA GLY A 86 -17.04 41.56 -2.76
C GLY A 86 -15.80 41.75 -3.63
N TRP A 87 -14.96 40.73 -3.85
CA TRP A 87 -13.77 40.86 -4.69
C TRP A 87 -14.08 41.35 -6.12
N VAL A 88 -15.24 40.98 -6.67
CA VAL A 88 -15.69 41.35 -8.03
C VAL A 88 -15.79 42.84 -8.28
N ASN A 89 -16.03 43.65 -7.24
CA ASN A 89 -16.09 45.09 -7.31
C ASN A 89 -15.12 45.77 -6.35
N ASN A 90 -14.01 45.09 -6.03
CA ASN A 90 -13.00 45.56 -5.08
C ASN A 90 -13.63 46.01 -3.75
N TRP A 91 -14.51 45.18 -3.19
CA TRP A 91 -15.29 45.46 -1.97
C TRP A 91 -16.02 46.82 -1.99
N GLY A 92 -16.50 47.23 -3.16
CA GLY A 92 -17.20 48.50 -3.38
C GLY A 92 -16.33 49.66 -3.84
N TYR A 93 -15.01 49.50 -3.90
CA TYR A 93 -14.07 50.52 -4.38
C TYR A 93 -13.84 50.50 -5.90
N GLY A 94 -14.47 49.58 -6.63
CA GLY A 94 -14.29 49.41 -8.07
C GLY A 94 -15.58 49.07 -8.82
N SER A 95 -15.47 48.96 -10.14
CA SER A 95 -16.57 48.50 -10.99
C SER A 95 -16.84 47.01 -10.75
N TYR A 96 -18.09 46.58 -10.92
CA TYR A 96 -18.45 45.16 -10.88
C TYR A 96 -18.01 44.48 -12.17
N ASP A 97 -16.71 44.25 -12.31
CA ASP A 97 -16.10 43.68 -13.50
C ASP A 97 -15.01 42.66 -13.16
N GLY A 98 -14.68 42.40 -11.90
CA GLY A 98 -13.59 41.49 -11.53
C GLY A 98 -12.19 42.02 -11.88
N GLY A 99 -12.04 43.30 -12.23
CA GLY A 99 -10.77 43.94 -12.58
C GLY A 99 -9.72 43.84 -11.47
N PHE A 100 -10.15 43.70 -10.21
CA PHE A 100 -9.29 43.40 -9.08
C PHE A 100 -8.49 42.09 -9.26
N ALA A 101 -9.17 40.99 -9.62
CA ALA A 101 -8.52 39.71 -9.85
C ALA A 101 -7.55 39.76 -11.05
N LEU A 102 -7.96 40.41 -12.15
CA LEU A 102 -7.08 40.57 -13.32
C LEU A 102 -5.83 41.40 -13.01
N SER A 103 -5.98 42.46 -12.20
CA SER A 103 -4.85 43.28 -11.75
C SER A 103 -3.88 42.45 -10.91
N TYR A 104 -4.41 41.66 -9.97
CA TYR A 104 -3.60 40.74 -9.17
C TYR A 104 -2.85 39.70 -10.02
N PHE A 105 -3.48 39.13 -11.06
CA PHE A 105 -2.82 38.19 -11.97
C PHE A 105 -1.67 38.84 -12.73
N ARG A 106 -1.91 40.02 -13.31
CA ARG A 106 -0.88 40.78 -14.04
C ARG A 106 0.26 41.25 -13.14
N GLU A 107 -0.06 41.68 -11.92
CA GLU A 107 0.94 42.08 -10.94
C GLU A 107 1.82 40.89 -10.53
N SER A 108 1.22 39.73 -10.28
CA SER A 108 1.96 38.51 -9.93
C SER A 108 2.89 38.07 -11.06
N ASP A 109 2.40 38.08 -12.30
CA ASP A 109 3.19 37.75 -13.50
C ASP A 109 4.33 38.74 -13.74
N ALA A 110 4.10 40.04 -13.57
CA ALA A 110 5.14 41.07 -13.68
C ALA A 110 6.24 40.93 -12.62
N GLN A 111 5.96 40.21 -11.53
CA GLN A 111 6.94 39.85 -10.51
C GLN A 111 7.54 38.44 -10.71
N GLY A 112 7.07 37.68 -11.71
CA GLY A 112 7.57 36.35 -12.05
C GLY A 112 6.88 35.20 -11.32
N PHE A 113 5.70 35.43 -10.72
CA PHE A 113 4.97 34.43 -9.94
C PHE A 113 3.76 33.89 -10.71
N VAL A 114 3.49 32.59 -10.52
CA VAL A 114 2.19 32.00 -10.88
C VAL A 114 1.14 32.51 -9.89
N PRO A 115 0.10 33.23 -10.35
CA PRO A 115 -0.98 33.65 -9.47
C PRO A 115 -1.82 32.45 -9.02
N ALA A 116 -2.13 32.42 -7.73
CA ALA A 116 -3.01 31.45 -7.12
C ALA A 116 -4.10 32.14 -6.30
N VAL A 117 -5.31 31.60 -6.34
CA VAL A 117 -6.46 32.16 -5.64
C VAL A 117 -7.12 31.06 -4.84
N GLN A 118 -7.27 31.29 -3.53
CA GLN A 118 -8.30 30.63 -2.77
C GLN A 118 -9.62 31.35 -3.02
N TYR A 119 -10.51 30.72 -3.79
CA TYR A 119 -11.87 31.22 -4.01
C TYR A 119 -12.71 30.82 -2.80
N TYR A 120 -12.87 31.73 -1.84
CA TYR A 120 -13.54 31.50 -0.56
C TYR A 120 -14.71 32.47 -0.42
N GLN A 121 -15.73 32.26 -1.24
CA GLN A 121 -16.82 33.22 -1.38
C GLN A 121 -18.10 32.75 -0.70
N ILE A 122 -18.39 31.44 -0.70
CA ILE A 122 -19.67 30.93 -0.19
C ILE A 122 -19.87 31.27 1.29
N PHE A 123 -18.78 31.35 2.05
CA PHE A 123 -18.80 31.80 3.45
C PHE A 123 -19.43 33.20 3.59
N GLY A 124 -19.06 34.13 2.72
CA GLY A 124 -19.53 35.52 2.74
C GLY A 124 -20.87 35.75 2.04
N GLU A 125 -21.45 34.75 1.39
CA GLU A 125 -22.80 34.87 0.82
C GLU A 125 -23.88 34.97 1.92
N PRO A 126 -25.02 35.65 1.67
CA PRO A 126 -26.09 35.79 2.65
C PRO A 126 -26.62 34.44 3.16
N GLY A 127 -26.95 34.36 4.45
CA GLY A 127 -27.59 33.17 5.05
C GLY A 127 -26.81 32.49 6.18
N GLY A 128 -25.80 33.13 6.78
CA GLY A 128 -25.05 32.59 7.94
C GLY A 128 -23.60 32.23 7.62
N GLY A 129 -22.93 31.47 8.49
CA GLY A 129 -21.56 31.00 8.31
C GLY A 129 -21.46 29.67 7.55
N GLU A 130 -20.39 28.90 7.77
CA GLU A 130 -20.12 27.62 7.08
C GLU A 130 -21.12 26.52 7.44
N ALA A 131 -21.67 26.56 8.65
CA ALA A 131 -22.75 25.67 9.09
C ALA A 131 -24.04 25.81 8.24
N ALA A 132 -24.18 26.89 7.46
CA ALA A 132 -25.30 27.14 6.57
C ALA A 132 -24.97 26.89 5.08
N THR A 133 -23.83 26.27 4.76
CA THR A 133 -23.37 26.08 3.37
C THR A 133 -24.44 25.40 2.49
N LEU A 134 -25.03 24.29 2.92
CA LEU A 134 -26.09 23.61 2.17
C LEU A 134 -27.34 24.48 1.98
N GLN A 135 -27.73 25.22 3.02
CA GLN A 135 -28.89 26.13 2.96
C GLN A 135 -28.66 27.25 1.95
N LYS A 136 -27.45 27.81 1.90
CA LYS A 136 -27.05 28.81 0.89
C LYS A 136 -27.12 28.23 -0.52
N LEU A 137 -26.63 27.00 -0.69
CA LEU A 137 -26.70 26.29 -1.96
C LEU A 137 -28.14 26.06 -2.44
N GLN A 138 -29.11 25.97 -1.54
CA GLN A 138 -30.53 25.82 -1.88
C GLN A 138 -31.21 27.13 -2.29
N ASN A 139 -30.57 28.28 -2.08
CA ASN A 139 -31.11 29.58 -2.46
C ASN A 139 -30.71 29.96 -3.88
N ALA A 140 -31.67 29.96 -4.81
CA ALA A 140 -31.44 30.28 -6.22
C ALA A 140 -30.88 31.70 -6.47
N ALA A 141 -31.27 32.70 -5.68
CA ALA A 141 -30.76 34.05 -5.83
C ALA A 141 -29.30 34.15 -5.38
N THR A 142 -28.97 33.51 -4.25
CA THR A 142 -27.59 33.37 -3.77
C THR A 142 -26.73 32.68 -4.82
N MET A 143 -27.19 31.54 -5.33
CA MET A 143 -26.43 30.78 -6.33
C MET A 143 -26.29 31.51 -7.66
N ARG A 144 -27.28 32.29 -8.09
CA ARG A 144 -27.17 33.16 -9.27
C ARG A 144 -26.04 34.18 -9.12
N ALA A 145 -26.00 34.88 -7.99
CA ALA A 145 -24.97 35.88 -7.72
C ALA A 145 -23.59 35.22 -7.63
N TYR A 146 -23.49 34.12 -6.88
CA TYR A 146 -22.27 33.34 -6.68
C TYR A 146 -21.66 32.85 -8.00
N PHE A 147 -22.47 32.22 -8.86
CA PHE A 147 -22.00 31.74 -10.16
C PHE A 147 -21.70 32.87 -11.14
N GLY A 148 -22.39 34.02 -11.02
CA GLY A 148 -22.04 35.23 -11.76
C GLY A 148 -20.62 35.71 -11.41
N ASP A 149 -20.27 35.75 -10.12
CA ASP A 149 -18.94 36.12 -9.66
C ASP A 149 -17.88 35.12 -10.16
N PHE A 150 -18.13 33.82 -10.03
CA PHE A 150 -17.20 32.80 -10.54
C PHE A 150 -17.01 32.87 -12.07
N LYS A 151 -18.09 33.13 -12.82
CA LYS A 151 -18.01 33.32 -14.28
C LYS A 151 -17.13 34.52 -14.64
N LEU A 152 -17.24 35.64 -13.91
CA LEU A 152 -16.34 36.78 -14.05
C LEU A 152 -14.89 36.38 -13.76
N LEU A 153 -14.63 35.57 -12.73
CA LEU A 153 -13.28 35.08 -12.44
C LEU A 153 -12.69 34.29 -13.60
N MET A 154 -13.48 33.40 -14.21
CA MET A 154 -13.06 32.64 -15.40
C MET A 154 -12.79 33.55 -16.60
N GLN A 155 -13.61 34.61 -16.79
CA GLN A 155 -13.37 35.60 -17.84
C GLN A 155 -12.04 36.32 -17.62
N ARG A 156 -11.74 36.72 -16.38
CA ARG A 156 -10.46 37.38 -16.05
C ARG A 156 -9.25 36.45 -16.11
N ALA A 157 -9.42 35.18 -15.76
CA ALA A 157 -8.40 34.18 -16.01
C ALA A 157 -8.13 34.07 -17.52
N LYS A 158 -9.17 33.93 -18.35
CA LYS A 158 -9.03 33.89 -19.82
C LYS A 158 -8.33 35.15 -20.36
N ASP A 159 -8.73 36.34 -19.92
CA ASP A 159 -8.14 37.61 -20.35
C ASP A 159 -6.66 37.74 -19.96
N PHE A 160 -6.25 37.11 -18.87
CA PHE A 160 -4.85 37.05 -18.45
C PHE A 160 -4.01 36.14 -19.34
N GLY A 161 -4.59 35.05 -19.87
CA GLY A 161 -3.97 34.21 -20.90
C GLY A 161 -2.81 33.31 -20.45
N LYS A 162 -2.42 33.38 -19.17
CA LYS A 162 -1.36 32.55 -18.55
C LYS A 162 -1.93 31.70 -17.40
N PRO A 163 -1.22 30.66 -16.94
CA PRO A 163 -1.71 29.78 -15.88
C PRO A 163 -2.09 30.54 -14.60
N VAL A 164 -3.28 30.22 -14.06
CA VAL A 164 -3.77 30.69 -12.76
C VAL A 164 -4.29 29.48 -11.99
N MET A 165 -3.85 29.29 -10.74
CA MET A 165 -4.42 28.26 -9.85
C MET A 165 -5.65 28.82 -9.14
N ILE A 166 -6.79 28.13 -9.24
CA ILE A 166 -8.04 28.47 -8.54
C ILE A 166 -8.40 27.31 -7.62
N LEU A 167 -8.20 27.51 -6.32
CA LEU A 167 -8.48 26.57 -5.26
C LEU A 167 -9.88 26.86 -4.74
N LEU A 168 -10.80 25.90 -4.87
CA LEU A 168 -12.22 26.16 -4.70
C LEU A 168 -12.68 25.90 -3.27
N GLU A 169 -13.32 26.90 -2.68
CA GLU A 169 -14.17 26.85 -1.48
C GLU A 169 -13.67 25.87 -0.43
N ALA A 170 -12.57 26.28 0.22
CA ALA A 170 -12.09 25.65 1.44
C ALA A 170 -13.25 25.37 2.38
N ASP A 171 -13.23 24.20 3.00
CA ASP A 171 -14.22 23.69 3.95
C ASP A 171 -15.62 23.42 3.40
N ALA A 172 -16.08 24.13 2.35
CA ALA A 172 -17.43 24.01 1.84
C ALA A 172 -17.76 22.57 1.40
N PHE A 173 -16.86 21.90 0.68
CA PHE A 173 -17.08 20.50 0.26
C PHE A 173 -17.14 19.53 1.45
N GLY A 174 -16.37 19.78 2.51
CA GLY A 174 -16.43 19.01 3.76
C GLY A 174 -17.74 19.24 4.52
N PHE A 175 -18.14 20.50 4.68
CA PHE A 175 -19.43 20.86 5.27
C PHE A 175 -20.60 20.30 4.48
N LEU A 176 -20.54 20.34 3.15
CA LEU A 176 -21.55 19.77 2.29
C LEU A 176 -21.66 18.26 2.50
N GLN A 177 -20.55 17.53 2.63
CA GLN A 177 -20.60 16.11 2.95
C GLN A 177 -21.33 15.85 4.26
N GLN A 178 -21.04 16.61 5.31
CA GLN A 178 -21.71 16.43 6.60
C GLN A 178 -23.19 16.84 6.56
N GLN A 179 -23.49 18.02 6.03
CA GLN A 179 -24.83 18.61 6.01
C GLN A 179 -25.79 17.87 5.08
N SER A 180 -25.26 17.23 4.02
CA SER A 180 -26.05 16.38 3.12
C SER A 180 -26.12 14.92 3.57
N ALA A 181 -25.56 14.56 4.73
CA ALA A 181 -25.42 13.17 5.17
C ALA A 181 -24.75 12.27 4.10
N SER A 182 -23.69 12.78 3.48
CA SER A 182 -22.96 12.15 2.37
C SER A 182 -23.85 11.82 1.15
N ASN A 183 -24.95 12.55 0.94
CA ASN A 183 -25.79 12.41 -0.23
C ASN A 183 -25.41 13.43 -1.33
N PRO A 184 -24.69 13.02 -2.39
CA PRO A 184 -24.32 13.93 -3.48
C PRO A 184 -25.54 14.45 -4.27
N SER A 185 -26.68 13.77 -4.16
CA SER A 185 -27.95 14.14 -4.80
C SER A 185 -28.82 15.04 -3.93
N ALA A 186 -28.35 15.48 -2.76
CA ALA A 186 -29.10 16.42 -1.92
C ALA A 186 -29.43 17.71 -2.71
N PRO A 187 -30.59 18.36 -2.47
CA PRO A 187 -31.02 19.50 -3.28
C PRO A 187 -30.09 20.71 -3.17
N ALA A 188 -29.78 21.33 -4.32
CA ALA A 188 -29.11 22.62 -4.44
C ALA A 188 -29.60 23.36 -5.70
N ALA A 189 -29.52 24.69 -5.72
CA ALA A 189 -30.05 25.53 -6.79
C ALA A 189 -29.01 25.80 -7.89
N ILE A 190 -28.79 24.81 -8.75
CA ILE A 190 -27.79 24.88 -9.84
C ILE A 190 -28.43 25.34 -11.15
N ALA A 191 -29.21 24.50 -11.82
CA ALA A 191 -30.01 24.92 -12.97
C ALA A 191 -31.06 25.97 -12.58
N SER A 192 -31.66 25.82 -11.38
CA SER A 192 -32.65 26.79 -10.88
C SER A 192 -32.04 28.13 -10.46
N SER A 193 -30.70 28.27 -10.42
CA SER A 193 -30.06 29.59 -10.31
C SER A 193 -30.47 30.51 -11.47
N GLY A 194 -30.82 29.97 -12.63
CA GLY A 194 -31.14 30.74 -13.83
C GLY A 194 -29.92 31.26 -14.57
N VAL A 195 -28.71 30.82 -14.23
CA VAL A 195 -27.52 31.05 -15.06
C VAL A 195 -27.62 30.18 -16.32
N PRO A 196 -27.65 30.77 -17.54
CA PRO A 196 -27.96 30.04 -18.77
C PRO A 196 -27.04 28.84 -19.03
N GLU A 197 -25.74 28.98 -18.74
CA GLU A 197 -24.74 27.92 -18.95
C GLU A 197 -24.96 26.68 -18.07
N LEU A 198 -25.73 26.82 -16.98
CA LEU A 198 -25.97 25.78 -15.97
C LEU A 198 -27.33 25.08 -16.12
N ALA A 199 -28.17 25.51 -17.08
CA ALA A 199 -29.55 25.02 -17.21
C ALA A 199 -29.65 23.49 -17.43
N GLY A 200 -28.60 22.86 -17.98
CA GLY A 200 -28.53 21.42 -18.20
C GLY A 200 -27.94 20.61 -17.04
N LEU A 201 -27.55 21.24 -15.93
CA LEU A 201 -26.96 20.55 -14.78
C LEU A 201 -28.02 20.18 -13.74
N PRO A 202 -27.80 19.11 -12.95
CA PRO A 202 -28.73 18.72 -11.90
C PRO A 202 -28.77 19.74 -10.76
N ASN A 203 -29.96 19.97 -10.19
CA ASN A 203 -30.17 20.77 -8.97
C ASN A 203 -29.76 19.98 -7.71
N THR A 204 -28.49 19.60 -7.64
CA THR A 204 -27.94 18.80 -6.55
C THR A 204 -26.62 19.37 -6.06
N VAL A 205 -26.20 18.96 -4.86
CA VAL A 205 -24.89 19.33 -4.32
C VAL A 205 -23.76 18.86 -5.25
N ALA A 206 -23.83 17.68 -5.86
CA ALA A 206 -22.87 17.30 -6.91
C ALA A 206 -22.88 18.27 -8.10
N GLY A 207 -24.06 18.78 -8.47
CA GLY A 207 -24.20 19.83 -9.49
C GLY A 207 -23.44 21.12 -9.17
N PHE A 208 -23.21 21.44 -7.89
CA PHE A 208 -22.36 22.57 -7.47
C PHE A 208 -20.92 22.39 -7.95
N GLY A 209 -20.34 21.20 -7.78
CA GLY A 209 -19.02 20.88 -8.32
C GLY A 209 -18.97 20.98 -9.86
N LEU A 210 -19.98 20.42 -10.53
CA LEU A 210 -20.08 20.45 -11.99
C LEU A 210 -20.25 21.87 -12.56
N ALA A 211 -20.86 22.79 -11.80
CA ALA A 211 -21.06 24.16 -12.23
C ALA A 211 -19.73 24.90 -12.47
N PHE A 212 -18.71 24.69 -11.63
CA PHE A 212 -17.38 25.28 -11.84
C PHE A 212 -16.75 24.82 -13.16
N LEU A 213 -16.82 23.53 -13.44
CA LEU A 213 -16.30 22.92 -14.68
C LEU A 213 -17.06 23.44 -15.90
N GLN A 214 -18.39 23.49 -15.82
CA GLN A 214 -19.24 23.97 -16.91
C GLN A 214 -19.02 25.45 -17.20
N LEU A 215 -18.83 26.30 -16.19
CA LEU A 215 -18.54 27.72 -16.37
C LEU A 215 -17.15 27.96 -16.95
N LYS A 216 -16.11 27.25 -16.47
CA LYS A 216 -14.77 27.27 -17.07
C LYS A 216 -14.83 26.90 -18.55
N LYS A 217 -15.53 25.81 -18.88
CA LYS A 217 -15.75 25.35 -20.26
C LYS A 217 -16.46 26.38 -21.12
N ALA A 218 -17.58 26.93 -20.63
CA ALA A 218 -18.39 27.88 -21.39
C ALA A 218 -17.67 29.20 -21.67
N VAL A 219 -16.85 29.67 -20.72
CA VAL A 219 -16.01 30.86 -20.93
C VAL A 219 -14.82 30.55 -21.86
N GLY A 220 -14.33 29.31 -21.86
CA GLY A 220 -13.11 28.90 -22.57
C GLY A 220 -11.83 29.29 -21.82
N ALA A 221 -11.87 29.27 -20.49
CA ALA A 221 -10.73 29.60 -19.63
C ALA A 221 -9.79 28.38 -19.43
N SER A 222 -9.18 27.90 -20.52
CA SER A 222 -8.32 26.70 -20.51
C SER A 222 -7.04 26.86 -19.69
N ASN A 223 -6.64 28.09 -19.39
CA ASN A 223 -5.48 28.44 -18.58
C ASN A 223 -5.77 28.48 -17.07
N ALA A 224 -7.04 28.36 -16.65
CA ALA A 224 -7.38 28.24 -15.24
C ALA A 224 -7.24 26.79 -14.78
N VAL A 225 -6.40 26.54 -13.77
CA VAL A 225 -6.23 25.24 -13.10
C VAL A 225 -7.21 25.19 -11.93
N LEU A 226 -8.25 24.37 -12.02
CA LEU A 226 -9.26 24.23 -10.96
C LEU A 226 -8.89 23.11 -9.99
N GLY A 227 -8.78 23.47 -8.71
CA GLY A 227 -8.54 22.55 -7.61
C GLY A 227 -9.80 22.26 -6.81
N LEU A 228 -10.16 20.99 -6.66
CA LEU A 228 -11.22 20.55 -5.76
C LEU A 228 -10.67 20.34 -4.35
N HIS A 229 -11.24 21.03 -3.36
CA HIS A 229 -10.82 20.88 -1.97
C HIS A 229 -11.29 19.56 -1.34
N ILE A 230 -10.36 18.85 -0.71
CA ILE A 230 -10.57 17.57 -0.05
C ILE A 230 -10.25 17.75 1.43
N SER A 231 -11.28 18.02 2.22
CA SER A 231 -11.11 18.22 3.67
C SER A 231 -10.83 16.89 4.37
N ALA A 232 -9.76 16.83 5.15
CA ALA A 232 -9.32 15.64 5.90
C ALA A 232 -10.31 15.21 7.01
N TRP A 233 -11.33 16.04 7.26
CA TRP A 233 -12.39 15.88 8.25
C TRP A 233 -13.79 15.64 7.65
N ALA A 234 -13.91 15.63 6.32
CA ALA A 234 -15.19 15.69 5.61
C ALA A 234 -16.17 14.55 5.95
N SER A 235 -15.65 13.35 6.25
CA SER A 235 -16.47 12.17 6.57
C SER A 235 -17.04 12.15 7.99
N GLY A 236 -16.77 13.19 8.80
CA GLY A 236 -17.03 13.24 10.23
C GLY A 236 -15.86 12.71 11.08
N LYS A 237 -14.78 12.24 10.45
CA LYS A 237 -13.52 11.83 11.08
C LYS A 237 -12.40 12.73 10.60
N ASP A 238 -11.67 13.32 11.54
CA ASP A 238 -10.50 14.16 11.26
C ASP A 238 -9.23 13.30 11.33
N ILE A 239 -8.78 12.81 10.18
CA ILE A 239 -7.61 11.93 10.09
C ILE A 239 -6.31 12.64 10.51
N ALA A 240 -6.29 13.97 10.53
CA ALA A 240 -5.12 14.80 10.78
C ALA A 240 -4.97 15.18 12.25
N ALA A 241 -6.05 15.16 13.04
CA ALA A 241 -6.02 15.59 14.44
C ALA A 241 -6.66 14.63 15.45
N TYR A 242 -7.76 13.96 15.11
CA TYR A 242 -8.58 13.23 16.09
C TYR A 242 -8.68 11.73 15.80
N SER A 243 -8.95 11.35 14.56
CA SER A 243 -9.10 9.96 14.11
C SER A 243 -7.76 9.39 13.63
N VAL A 244 -6.72 9.53 14.45
CA VAL A 244 -5.32 9.27 14.02
C VAL A 244 -4.94 7.79 14.01
N THR A 245 -5.73 6.92 14.63
CA THR A 245 -5.54 5.46 14.63
C THR A 245 -6.42 4.75 13.61
N ASP A 246 -7.37 5.46 12.99
CA ASP A 246 -8.30 4.86 12.03
C ASP A 246 -7.57 4.51 10.72
N SER A 247 -7.96 3.40 10.10
CA SER A 247 -7.44 3.03 8.78
C SER A 247 -7.79 4.08 7.72
N LEU A 248 -6.79 4.56 6.98
CA LEU A 248 -6.97 5.64 6.00
C LEU A 248 -7.73 5.18 4.74
N GLY A 249 -7.51 3.96 4.26
CA GLY A 249 -8.12 3.43 3.04
C GLY A 249 -9.65 3.56 3.01
N PRO A 250 -10.38 3.02 4.01
CA PRO A 250 -11.84 3.17 4.10
C PRO A 250 -12.33 4.63 4.14
N GLU A 251 -11.57 5.53 4.79
CA GLU A 251 -11.94 6.95 4.83
C GLU A 251 -11.73 7.63 3.47
N VAL A 252 -10.64 7.31 2.76
CA VAL A 252 -10.41 7.75 1.38
C VAL A 252 -11.55 7.27 0.47
N ASP A 253 -11.97 6.02 0.60
CA ASP A 253 -13.06 5.43 -0.18
C ASP A 253 -14.38 6.16 0.05
N LYS A 254 -14.69 6.43 1.32
CA LYS A 254 -15.92 7.11 1.74
C LYS A 254 -15.99 8.55 1.21
N VAL A 255 -14.93 9.33 1.39
CA VAL A 255 -14.90 10.74 0.92
C VAL A 255 -14.84 10.79 -0.61
N TYR A 256 -14.09 9.90 -1.25
CA TYR A 256 -14.05 9.80 -2.72
C TYR A 256 -15.41 9.45 -3.31
N ALA A 257 -16.14 8.49 -2.73
CA ALA A 257 -17.48 8.11 -3.21
C ALA A 257 -18.44 9.31 -3.20
N TYR A 258 -18.33 10.18 -2.18
CA TYR A 258 -19.12 11.42 -2.11
C TYR A 258 -18.69 12.44 -3.17
N LEU A 259 -17.39 12.67 -3.35
CA LEU A 259 -16.86 13.72 -4.24
C LEU A 259 -16.75 13.30 -5.71
N ALA A 260 -16.77 12.00 -6.03
CA ALA A 260 -16.64 11.51 -7.40
C ALA A 260 -17.66 12.16 -8.37
N PRO A 261 -18.96 12.25 -8.02
CA PRO A 261 -19.97 12.91 -8.85
C PRO A 261 -19.81 14.44 -9.02
N PHE A 262 -18.97 15.10 -8.20
CA PHE A 262 -18.74 16.54 -8.29
C PHE A 262 -17.85 16.93 -9.46
N GLY A 263 -17.22 15.95 -10.13
CA GLY A 263 -16.33 16.18 -11.27
C GLY A 263 -14.92 15.62 -11.10
N LEU A 264 -14.72 14.62 -10.22
CA LEU A 264 -13.46 13.86 -10.21
C LEU A 264 -13.45 12.76 -11.28
N GLY A 265 -14.61 12.15 -11.56
CA GLY A 265 -14.81 11.14 -12.59
C GLY A 265 -15.55 11.66 -13.84
N ALA A 266 -15.83 10.75 -14.77
CA ALA A 266 -16.64 11.04 -15.96
C ALA A 266 -18.02 11.60 -15.58
N ASN A 267 -18.45 12.65 -16.26
CA ASN A 267 -19.67 13.39 -15.95
C ASN A 267 -20.19 14.16 -17.18
N VAL A 268 -21.37 14.77 -17.04
CA VAL A 268 -22.10 15.46 -18.13
C VAL A 268 -21.39 16.68 -18.72
N THR A 269 -20.44 17.29 -18.00
CA THR A 269 -19.68 18.46 -18.52
C THR A 269 -18.60 18.04 -19.52
N GLY A 270 -18.16 16.77 -19.46
CA GLY A 270 -16.99 16.25 -20.18
C GLY A 270 -15.65 16.80 -19.67
N GLN A 271 -15.62 17.51 -18.54
CA GLN A 271 -14.41 18.00 -17.87
C GLN A 271 -14.27 17.38 -16.49
N THR A 272 -13.06 17.37 -15.94
CA THR A 272 -12.80 17.01 -14.53
C THR A 272 -11.91 18.07 -13.90
N PHE A 273 -11.84 18.13 -12.58
CA PHE A 273 -10.90 19.00 -11.87
C PHE A 273 -9.45 18.70 -12.24
N ASP A 274 -8.60 19.72 -12.29
CA ASP A 274 -7.21 19.58 -12.71
C ASP A 274 -6.34 19.01 -11.58
N VAL A 275 -6.60 19.46 -10.34
CA VAL A 275 -5.85 19.08 -9.14
C VAL A 275 -6.77 18.85 -7.94
N LEU A 276 -6.24 18.18 -6.92
CA LEU A 276 -6.81 18.12 -5.58
C LEU A 276 -6.21 19.24 -4.74
N VAL A 277 -6.96 19.75 -3.77
CA VAL A 277 -6.48 20.74 -2.80
C VAL A 277 -6.68 20.19 -1.41
N GLY A 278 -5.67 20.29 -0.55
CA GLY A 278 -5.78 19.86 0.84
C GLY A 278 -5.01 20.79 1.76
N ASP A 279 -5.56 21.02 2.95
CA ASP A 279 -5.03 21.90 3.98
C ASP A 279 -4.34 21.08 5.09
N PRO A 280 -3.00 21.15 5.22
CA PRO A 280 -2.33 20.49 6.32
C PRO A 280 -2.75 21.05 7.68
N LEU A 281 -2.97 22.37 7.77
CA LEU A 281 -3.57 23.08 8.91
C LEU A 281 -3.81 24.55 8.54
N ASP A 282 -4.97 25.08 8.89
CA ASP A 282 -5.37 26.46 8.56
C ASP A 282 -4.75 27.54 9.46
N ARG A 283 -4.12 27.15 10.58
CA ARG A 283 -3.45 28.03 11.58
C ARG A 283 -2.22 27.34 12.14
N ASP A 284 -1.33 28.10 12.77
CA ASP A 284 -0.17 27.53 13.46
C ASP A 284 -0.63 26.51 14.53
N ALA A 285 0.04 25.36 14.63
CA ALA A 285 -0.37 24.27 15.52
C ALA A 285 -0.62 24.70 16.98
N ASP A 286 0.25 25.53 17.54
CA ASP A 286 0.14 25.98 18.93
C ASP A 286 -0.95 27.03 19.15
N PHE A 287 -1.52 27.65 18.10
CA PHE A 287 -2.73 28.45 18.27
C PHE A 287 -3.82 27.61 18.92
N TYR A 288 -4.08 26.42 18.37
CA TYR A 288 -5.07 25.49 18.89
C TYR A 288 -4.75 25.04 20.32
N ARG A 289 -3.49 24.74 20.60
CA ARG A 289 -3.07 24.30 21.94
C ARG A 289 -3.24 25.41 22.97
N VAL A 290 -2.84 26.63 22.64
CA VAL A 290 -2.86 27.78 23.56
C VAL A 290 -4.25 28.38 23.73
N THR A 291 -5.03 28.50 22.66
CA THR A 291 -6.33 29.20 22.71
C THR A 291 -7.52 28.26 22.85
N GLN A 292 -7.38 26.98 22.50
CA GLN A 292 -8.47 26.00 22.49
C GLN A 292 -8.15 24.72 23.28
N GLY A 293 -6.93 24.56 23.81
CA GLY A 293 -6.51 23.33 24.49
C GLY A 293 -6.45 22.10 23.56
N SER A 294 -6.41 22.29 22.25
CA SER A 294 -6.42 21.22 21.25
C SER A 294 -5.03 21.01 20.67
N GLU A 295 -4.47 19.81 20.81
CA GLU A 295 -3.16 19.48 20.26
C GLU A 295 -3.24 19.26 18.74
N ARG A 296 -2.39 19.97 17.98
CA ARG A 296 -2.32 19.93 16.51
C ARG A 296 -0.89 19.77 15.98
N TRP A 297 0.09 19.62 16.88
CA TRP A 297 1.48 19.36 16.52
C TRP A 297 1.63 17.97 15.92
N TRP A 298 2.37 17.87 14.82
CA TRP A 298 2.62 16.60 14.14
C TRP A 298 3.99 16.05 14.49
N ASP A 299 4.10 14.74 14.71
CA ASP A 299 5.39 14.07 14.79
C ASP A 299 6.11 14.17 13.43
N ALA A 300 7.31 14.76 13.49
CA ALA A 300 8.19 15.03 12.35
C ALA A 300 9.24 13.93 12.12
N SER A 301 9.29 12.90 12.97
CA SER A 301 10.19 11.76 12.77
C SER A 301 9.82 10.99 11.50
N ASP A 302 10.82 10.62 10.70
CA ASP A 302 10.59 9.72 9.56
C ASP A 302 10.11 8.33 9.99
N SER A 303 10.38 7.93 11.22
CA SER A 303 9.87 6.68 11.82
C SER A 303 8.49 6.81 12.48
N ALA A 304 7.85 7.99 12.45
CA ALA A 304 6.55 8.20 13.07
C ALA A 304 5.50 7.26 12.45
N SER A 305 4.68 6.62 13.28
CA SER A 305 3.66 5.71 12.80
C SER A 305 2.62 6.43 11.93
N ILE A 306 2.13 5.78 10.89
CA ILE A 306 0.96 6.25 10.13
C ILE A 306 -0.33 6.21 10.94
N ASN A 307 -0.34 5.52 12.08
CA ASN A 307 -1.44 5.49 13.06
C ASN A 307 -1.23 6.49 14.21
N SER A 308 -0.49 7.56 13.93
CA SER A 308 -0.25 8.64 14.86
C SER A 308 -0.49 9.99 14.19
N ARG A 309 -0.55 11.05 15.00
CA ARG A 309 -0.60 12.42 14.50
C ARG A 309 0.77 12.80 13.93
N SER A 310 1.01 12.50 12.65
CA SER A 310 2.33 12.63 12.02
C SER A 310 2.24 13.11 10.57
N PHE A 311 3.36 13.65 10.06
CA PHE A 311 3.50 13.94 8.63
C PHE A 311 3.39 12.67 7.77
N ASN A 312 3.83 11.52 8.30
CA ASN A 312 3.72 10.21 7.62
C ASN A 312 2.27 9.83 7.35
N ARG A 313 1.39 10.02 8.34
CA ARG A 313 -0.04 9.78 8.19
C ARG A 313 -0.67 10.67 7.12
N TYR A 314 -0.36 11.96 7.14
CA TYR A 314 -0.90 12.89 6.15
C TYR A 314 -0.36 12.59 4.74
N ALA A 315 0.93 12.29 4.60
CA ALA A 315 1.51 11.88 3.31
C ALA A 315 0.84 10.61 2.75
N GLU A 316 0.51 9.64 3.61
CA GLU A 316 -0.19 8.43 3.19
C GLU A 316 -1.64 8.71 2.75
N TRP A 317 -2.35 9.60 3.45
CA TRP A 317 -3.66 10.09 3.01
C TRP A 317 -3.58 10.70 1.60
N LEU A 318 -2.59 11.56 1.36
CA LEU A 318 -2.38 12.18 0.05
C LEU A 318 -2.06 11.14 -1.02
N ARG A 319 -1.20 10.15 -0.72
CA ARG A 319 -0.81 9.09 -1.67
C ARG A 319 -2.02 8.23 -2.07
N LEU A 320 -2.83 7.79 -1.10
CA LEU A 320 -4.01 6.96 -1.36
C LEU A 320 -5.01 7.69 -2.27
N TRP A 321 -5.27 8.97 -2.00
CA TRP A 321 -6.08 9.82 -2.86
C TRP A 321 -5.49 10.06 -4.24
N ASN A 322 -4.18 10.30 -4.32
CA ASN A 322 -3.50 10.49 -5.59
C ASN A 322 -3.65 9.25 -6.48
N VAL A 323 -3.49 8.05 -5.90
CA VAL A 323 -3.74 6.78 -6.58
C VAL A 323 -5.21 6.61 -6.94
N LYS A 324 -6.14 6.96 -6.05
CA LYS A 324 -7.58 6.76 -6.31
C LYS A 324 -8.14 7.72 -7.35
N ALA A 325 -7.81 9.00 -7.26
CA ALA A 325 -8.32 10.06 -8.13
C ALA A 325 -7.48 10.27 -9.40
N GLN A 326 -6.24 9.74 -9.44
CA GLN A 326 -5.28 10.00 -10.51
C GLN A 326 -5.03 11.51 -10.71
N LYS A 327 -5.00 12.27 -9.62
CA LYS A 327 -4.83 13.73 -9.61
C LYS A 327 -3.77 14.14 -8.60
N ARG A 328 -3.03 15.20 -8.95
CA ARG A 328 -1.96 15.78 -8.13
C ARG A 328 -2.52 16.77 -7.11
N TRP A 329 -1.76 17.03 -6.06
CA TRP A 329 -2.15 17.85 -4.92
C TRP A 329 -1.52 19.24 -4.95
N VAL A 330 -2.33 20.26 -4.70
CA VAL A 330 -1.88 21.57 -4.23
C VAL A 330 -2.17 21.62 -2.73
N LEU A 331 -1.13 21.74 -1.91
CA LEU A 331 -1.33 21.90 -0.47
C LEU A 331 -1.48 23.37 -0.13
N TRP A 332 -2.61 23.66 0.48
CA TRP A 332 -3.09 24.96 0.92
C TRP A 332 -4.15 24.69 1.98
N GLN A 333 -4.20 25.36 3.13
CA GLN A 333 -3.25 26.35 3.61
C GLN A 333 -2.18 25.67 4.48
N ILE A 334 -0.93 26.13 4.36
CA ILE A 334 0.16 25.71 5.24
C ILE A 334 0.53 26.90 6.15
N PRO A 335 0.57 26.75 7.49
CA PRO A 335 0.97 27.83 8.38
C PRO A 335 2.43 28.23 8.19
N LEU A 336 2.74 29.49 8.52
CA LEU A 336 4.07 30.09 8.38
C LEU A 336 4.93 30.03 9.65
N GLY A 337 4.39 29.56 10.77
CA GLY A 337 5.10 29.48 12.04
C GLY A 337 6.23 28.46 12.06
N ASN A 338 7.14 28.61 13.02
CA ASN A 338 8.19 27.63 13.28
C ASN A 338 8.25 27.33 14.79
N SER A 339 9.06 26.35 15.21
CA SER A 339 9.14 25.92 16.61
C SER A 339 9.70 26.99 17.57
N SER A 340 10.33 28.03 17.02
CA SER A 340 10.92 29.16 17.76
C SER A 340 9.96 30.34 17.92
N SER A 341 8.76 30.31 17.32
CA SER A 341 7.74 31.36 17.54
C SER A 341 7.39 31.52 19.03
N LYS A 342 6.99 32.74 19.42
CA LYS A 342 6.77 33.12 20.83
C LYS A 342 5.47 32.62 21.45
N ASN A 343 4.57 31.99 20.67
CA ASN A 343 3.20 31.68 21.11
C ASN A 343 2.45 32.92 21.59
N ALA A 344 2.50 33.98 20.77
CA ALA A 344 1.86 35.25 21.03
C ALA A 344 1.10 35.73 19.80
N TYR A 345 0.09 36.57 20.00
CA TYR A 345 -0.62 37.21 18.90
C TYR A 345 0.36 38.03 18.04
N ASN A 346 0.36 37.78 16.73
CA ASN A 346 1.19 38.51 15.78
C ASN A 346 0.72 39.98 15.61
N ASN A 347 1.52 40.92 16.10
CA ASN A 347 1.40 42.37 15.90
C ASN A 347 2.52 42.93 15.00
N GLY A 348 3.23 42.08 14.27
CA GLY A 348 4.33 42.43 13.37
C GLY A 348 5.72 42.41 14.01
N GLY A 349 5.83 42.06 15.29
CA GLY A 349 7.12 41.95 15.99
C GLY A 349 7.90 40.68 15.62
N PRO A 350 9.25 40.69 15.73
CA PRO A 350 10.08 39.52 15.43
C PRO A 350 9.72 38.30 16.29
N GLY A 351 9.49 37.15 15.66
CA GLY A 351 9.13 35.89 16.32
C GLY A 351 7.72 35.85 16.90
N GLU A 352 6.87 36.87 16.67
CA GLU A 352 5.48 36.83 17.06
C GLU A 352 4.66 35.88 16.17
N GLY A 353 3.53 35.39 16.68
CA GLY A 353 2.81 34.24 16.10
C GLY A 353 2.91 33.01 17.01
N TYR A 354 2.24 31.94 16.59
CA TYR A 354 2.23 30.68 17.32
C TYR A 354 3.20 29.68 16.69
N LYS A 355 3.64 28.71 17.48
CA LYS A 355 4.56 27.70 16.99
C LYS A 355 3.86 26.76 16.02
N ASP A 356 4.60 26.36 15.02
CA ASP A 356 4.24 25.31 14.08
C ASP A 356 5.52 24.60 13.61
N ASN A 357 5.42 23.42 13.02
CA ASN A 357 6.57 22.68 12.51
C ASN A 357 6.47 22.30 11.04
N ARG A 358 5.47 22.79 10.29
CA ARG A 358 5.32 22.49 8.86
C ARG A 358 6.41 23.13 8.01
N PRO A 359 6.77 24.43 8.18
CA PRO A 359 7.92 24.99 7.49
C PRO A 359 9.22 24.24 7.80
N GLU A 360 9.46 23.89 9.07
CA GLU A 360 10.63 23.13 9.51
C GLU A 360 10.68 21.75 8.89
N TYR A 361 9.55 21.04 8.87
CA TYR A 361 9.45 19.74 8.23
C TYR A 361 9.86 19.83 6.77
N PHE A 362 9.33 20.78 6.00
CA PHE A 362 9.67 20.86 4.58
C PHE A 362 11.08 21.38 4.28
N PHE A 363 11.65 22.27 5.10
CA PHE A 363 12.84 23.03 4.69
C PHE A 363 14.05 22.95 5.63
N ALA A 364 13.93 22.38 6.84
CA ALA A 364 15.06 22.34 7.78
C ALA A 364 16.16 21.33 7.38
N SER A 365 15.78 20.23 6.73
CA SER A 365 16.67 19.07 6.49
C SER A 365 16.95 18.81 5.00
N GLY A 366 16.94 19.86 4.17
CA GLY A 366 17.12 19.72 2.72
C GLY A 366 15.82 19.37 1.98
N THR A 367 15.90 18.57 0.92
CA THR A 367 14.77 18.32 0.01
C THR A 367 13.98 17.03 0.28
N ALA A 368 14.49 16.13 1.11
CA ALA A 368 13.94 14.77 1.28
C ALA A 368 12.44 14.75 1.66
N HIS A 369 12.01 15.64 2.56
CA HIS A 369 10.59 15.71 2.96
C HIS A 369 9.69 16.32 1.87
N ILE A 370 10.23 17.20 1.03
CA ILE A 370 9.52 17.74 -0.13
C ILE A 370 9.38 16.66 -1.21
N GLU A 371 10.45 15.89 -1.46
CA GLU A 371 10.46 14.75 -2.39
C GLU A 371 9.43 13.69 -1.97
N LYS A 372 9.39 13.34 -0.68
CA LYS A 372 8.38 12.44 -0.11
C LYS A 372 6.94 12.88 -0.39
N PHE A 373 6.64 14.17 -0.24
CA PHE A 373 5.32 14.71 -0.55
C PHE A 373 5.08 14.79 -2.06
N ALA A 374 6.12 15.05 -2.86
CA ALA A 374 6.05 14.99 -4.32
C ALA A 374 5.70 13.58 -4.84
N ASP A 375 6.25 12.54 -4.21
CA ASP A 375 5.95 11.13 -4.48
C ASP A 375 4.53 10.73 -4.05
N ALA A 376 3.99 11.38 -3.01
CA ALA A 376 2.57 11.31 -2.66
C ALA A 376 1.65 12.10 -3.62
N GLY A 377 2.23 12.82 -4.60
CA GLY A 377 1.51 13.55 -5.64
C GLY A 377 1.42 15.05 -5.44
N VAL A 378 2.11 15.64 -4.45
CA VAL A 378 2.11 17.09 -4.20
C VAL A 378 2.94 17.81 -5.25
N ILE A 379 2.35 18.85 -5.84
CA ILE A 379 2.99 19.69 -6.86
C ILE A 379 3.12 21.14 -6.42
N ALA A 380 2.44 21.54 -5.35
CA ALA A 380 2.55 22.89 -4.81
C ALA A 380 2.37 22.92 -3.29
N LEU A 381 3.13 23.79 -2.61
CA LEU A 381 3.06 24.10 -1.19
C LEU A 381 2.81 25.61 -1.03
N LEU A 382 1.64 26.00 -0.53
CA LEU A 382 1.22 27.40 -0.40
C LEU A 382 1.09 27.80 1.07
N PHE A 383 2.00 28.66 1.54
CA PHE A 383 2.13 29.04 2.95
C PHE A 383 1.52 30.41 3.28
N GLY A 384 0.76 30.49 4.36
CA GLY A 384 0.17 31.74 4.84
C GLY A 384 -0.39 31.65 6.24
N ALA A 385 -0.75 32.82 6.76
CA ALA A 385 -1.23 33.00 8.13
C ALA A 385 -2.63 32.39 8.36
N GLY A 386 -3.54 32.47 7.38
CA GLY A 386 -4.91 31.92 7.44
C GLY A 386 -5.89 32.57 8.40
N ALA A 387 -5.38 33.22 9.43
CA ALA A 387 -6.13 34.08 10.30
C ALA A 387 -5.24 35.21 10.82
N GLY A 388 -5.88 36.26 11.34
CA GLY A 388 -5.17 37.29 12.09
C GLY A 388 -4.44 36.70 13.31
N GLY A 389 -3.31 37.30 13.67
CA GLY A 389 -2.52 36.89 14.82
C GLY A 389 -1.65 35.64 14.64
N GLN A 390 -1.66 35.01 13.46
CA GLN A 390 -0.80 33.88 13.13
C GLN A 390 0.57 34.35 12.62
N SER A 391 1.56 33.47 12.63
CA SER A 391 2.90 33.74 12.08
C SER A 391 2.83 34.09 10.59
N SER A 392 3.84 34.81 10.11
CA SER A 392 3.95 35.29 8.73
C SER A 392 5.40 35.20 8.25
N TYR A 393 5.60 35.31 6.94
CA TYR A 393 6.93 35.26 6.32
C TYR A 393 7.83 36.44 6.70
N GLN A 394 7.28 37.44 7.41
CA GLN A 394 8.00 38.64 7.86
C GLN A 394 8.47 38.54 9.31
N ASN A 395 7.99 37.54 10.06
CA ASN A 395 8.25 37.44 11.49
C ASN A 395 8.52 36.02 12.00
N ASP A 396 8.63 35.04 11.09
CA ASP A 396 8.99 33.64 11.34
C ASP A 396 10.49 33.48 11.71
N VAL A 397 10.93 34.18 12.75
CA VAL A 397 12.33 34.21 13.17
C VAL A 397 12.74 32.88 13.80
N TYR A 398 13.83 32.30 13.30
CA TYR A 398 14.40 31.05 13.83
C TYR A 398 15.49 31.30 14.89
N ALA A 399 16.06 30.22 15.45
CA ALA A 399 17.10 30.30 16.48
C ALA A 399 18.39 31.03 16.03
N ASP A 400 18.62 31.13 14.72
CA ASP A 400 19.72 31.89 14.12
C ASP A 400 19.42 33.40 13.93
N GLY A 401 18.22 33.84 14.33
CA GLY A 401 17.78 35.23 14.20
C GLY A 401 17.35 35.64 12.80
N GLN A 402 17.35 34.73 11.82
CA GLN A 402 16.90 34.98 10.45
C GLN A 402 15.43 34.55 10.25
N LEU A 403 14.79 35.11 9.23
CA LEU A 403 13.48 34.64 8.78
C LEU A 403 13.61 33.23 8.21
N PHE A 404 12.87 32.27 8.76
CA PHE A 404 13.00 30.85 8.48
C PHE A 404 12.73 30.57 6.99
N MET A 405 11.57 30.99 6.48
CA MET A 405 11.15 30.76 5.10
C MET A 405 12.11 31.43 4.12
N LYS A 406 12.55 32.66 4.40
CA LYS A 406 13.51 33.36 3.56
C LYS A 406 14.84 32.62 3.47
N SER A 407 15.36 32.11 4.59
CA SER A 407 16.66 31.45 4.65
C SER A 407 16.62 30.01 4.13
N ARG A 408 15.72 29.19 4.67
CA ARG A 408 15.67 27.73 4.45
C ARG A 408 14.99 27.38 3.14
N ALA A 409 13.78 27.88 2.88
CA ALA A 409 13.14 27.69 1.59
C ALA A 409 13.93 28.42 0.48
N GLY A 410 14.50 29.59 0.80
CA GLY A 410 15.38 30.33 -0.09
C GLY A 410 16.56 29.53 -0.63
N ALA A 411 17.27 28.80 0.25
CA ALA A 411 18.38 27.95 -0.15
C ALA A 411 17.97 26.90 -1.20
N ILE A 412 16.84 26.21 -0.97
CA ILE A 412 16.33 25.16 -1.86
C ILE A 412 15.83 25.74 -3.19
N LEU A 413 15.03 26.81 -3.15
CA LEU A 413 14.43 27.40 -4.35
C LEU A 413 15.47 28.06 -5.25
N ASN A 414 16.47 28.72 -4.67
CA ASN A 414 17.59 29.31 -5.41
C ASN A 414 18.50 28.25 -6.02
N ALA A 415 18.59 27.06 -5.42
CA ALA A 415 19.30 25.90 -5.97
C ALA A 415 18.52 25.16 -7.08
N GLY A 416 17.32 25.60 -7.44
CA GLY A 416 16.52 25.00 -8.52
C GLY A 416 15.25 24.28 -8.06
N GLY A 417 14.99 24.19 -6.75
CA GLY A 417 13.81 23.53 -6.18
C GLY A 417 13.82 22.01 -6.37
N VAL A 418 12.70 21.36 -6.04
CA VAL A 418 12.57 19.90 -6.13
C VAL A 418 11.88 19.51 -7.44
N PRO A 419 12.57 18.82 -8.37
CA PRO A 419 11.98 18.43 -9.65
C PRO A 419 10.82 17.46 -9.42
N LEU A 420 9.77 17.61 -10.23
CA LEU A 420 8.67 16.66 -10.25
C LEU A 420 8.93 15.66 -11.37
N ALA A 421 8.70 14.38 -11.10
CA ALA A 421 8.59 13.40 -12.16
C ALA A 421 7.42 13.81 -13.07
N THR A 422 7.75 14.35 -14.25
CA THR A 422 6.76 14.57 -15.30
C THR A 422 6.14 13.21 -15.58
N THR A 423 4.82 13.12 -15.57
CA THR A 423 4.15 11.91 -16.06
C THR A 423 4.57 11.71 -17.51
N SER A 424 5.62 10.93 -17.74
CA SER A 424 5.70 10.15 -18.94
C SER A 424 4.39 9.39 -18.98
N THR A 425 3.61 9.54 -20.05
CA THR A 425 2.79 8.44 -20.53
C THR A 425 3.59 7.17 -20.29
N PRO A 426 3.07 6.17 -19.56
CA PRO A 426 3.83 4.96 -19.33
C PRO A 426 4.20 4.45 -20.71
N THR A 427 5.47 4.61 -21.09
CA THR A 427 6.00 3.88 -22.22
C THR A 427 5.85 2.45 -21.77
N CYS A 428 4.91 1.73 -22.39
CA CYS A 428 4.69 0.31 -22.12
C CYS A 428 5.95 -0.44 -22.58
N SER A 429 7.00 -0.35 -21.78
CA SER A 429 8.26 -1.05 -21.97
C SER A 429 8.12 -2.38 -21.25
N ALA A 430 7.68 -3.38 -22.00
CA ALA A 430 7.44 -4.70 -21.46
C ALA A 430 8.75 -5.32 -20.97
N THR A 431 8.81 -5.72 -19.71
CA THR A 431 9.88 -6.56 -19.19
C THR A 431 9.60 -8.00 -19.56
N ALA A 432 10.45 -8.59 -20.40
CA ALA A 432 10.37 -10.00 -20.73
C ALA A 432 10.86 -10.83 -19.52
N GLY A 433 10.01 -11.74 -19.04
CA GLY A 433 10.41 -12.69 -18.02
C GLY A 433 11.02 -13.97 -18.62
N THR A 434 11.66 -14.76 -17.77
CA THR A 434 12.28 -16.05 -18.12
C THR A 434 11.66 -17.20 -17.34
N GLY A 435 10.42 -17.00 -16.88
CA GLY A 435 9.65 -17.94 -16.08
C GLY A 435 9.40 -19.27 -16.80
N SER A 436 9.24 -20.32 -16.01
CA SER A 436 8.98 -21.69 -16.47
C SER A 436 7.60 -22.21 -16.05
N GLY A 437 6.84 -21.48 -15.25
CA GLY A 437 5.53 -21.90 -14.73
C GLY A 437 5.39 -21.70 -13.22
N LEU A 438 4.41 -22.37 -12.62
CA LEU A 438 4.20 -22.43 -11.17
C LEU A 438 4.36 -23.87 -10.66
N SER A 439 4.79 -24.02 -9.41
CA SER A 439 4.81 -25.32 -8.72
C SER A 439 3.37 -25.70 -8.37
N ALA A 440 2.88 -26.78 -8.96
CA ALA A 440 1.53 -27.30 -8.79
C ALA A 440 1.54 -28.55 -7.90
N GLU A 441 0.71 -28.54 -6.87
CA GLU A 441 0.41 -29.71 -6.05
C GLU A 441 -1.05 -30.09 -6.26
N TYR A 442 -1.29 -31.34 -6.66
CA TYR A 442 -2.61 -31.91 -6.87
C TYR A 442 -2.96 -32.83 -5.71
N PHE A 443 -4.18 -32.71 -5.22
CA PHE A 443 -4.67 -33.40 -4.04
C PHE A 443 -5.95 -34.17 -4.37
N SER A 444 -6.13 -35.32 -3.73
CA SER A 444 -7.44 -35.97 -3.66
C SER A 444 -8.31 -35.26 -2.63
N GLY A 445 -9.58 -35.02 -2.96
CA GLY A 445 -10.53 -34.26 -2.17
C GLY A 445 -10.47 -32.75 -2.42
N THR A 446 -11.50 -32.03 -1.97
CA THR A 446 -11.68 -30.58 -2.19
C THR A 446 -10.96 -29.70 -1.16
N ALA A 447 -10.38 -30.31 -0.11
CA ALA A 447 -9.81 -29.61 1.04
C ALA A 447 -8.27 -29.58 1.06
N LEU A 448 -7.60 -29.77 -0.09
CA LEU A 448 -6.13 -29.80 -0.19
C LEU A 448 -5.49 -30.84 0.74
N GLY A 449 -6.09 -32.05 0.78
CA GLY A 449 -5.74 -33.14 1.70
C GLY A 449 -4.49 -33.92 1.29
N THR A 450 -4.65 -35.17 0.86
CA THR A 450 -3.51 -36.00 0.46
C THR A 450 -3.00 -35.58 -0.92
N ARG A 451 -1.73 -35.16 -0.99
CA ARG A 451 -1.06 -34.86 -2.25
C ARG A 451 -0.84 -36.13 -3.06
N VAL A 452 -1.34 -36.16 -4.29
CA VAL A 452 -1.25 -37.31 -5.20
C VAL A 452 -0.28 -37.07 -6.36
N LEU A 453 -0.03 -35.80 -6.72
CA LEU A 453 0.90 -35.43 -7.78
C LEU A 453 1.51 -34.05 -7.48
N SER A 454 2.77 -33.86 -7.86
CA SER A 454 3.41 -32.55 -7.93
C SER A 454 4.11 -32.40 -9.28
N ARG A 455 3.95 -31.24 -9.92
CA ARG A 455 4.60 -30.89 -11.19
C ARG A 455 4.76 -29.38 -11.34
N THR A 456 5.42 -28.93 -12.40
CA THR A 456 5.41 -27.52 -12.81
C THR A 456 4.41 -27.33 -13.94
N ASP A 457 3.43 -26.46 -13.73
CA ASP A 457 2.48 -26.06 -14.78
C ASP A 457 2.94 -24.78 -15.44
N ALA A 458 3.10 -24.81 -16.77
CA ALA A 458 3.61 -23.68 -17.55
C ALA A 458 2.76 -22.40 -17.38
N ASN A 459 1.46 -22.56 -17.26
CA ASN A 459 0.48 -21.52 -16.97
C ASN A 459 -0.73 -22.17 -16.28
N VAL A 460 -1.60 -21.34 -15.69
CA VAL A 460 -2.90 -21.80 -15.18
C VAL A 460 -3.97 -21.31 -16.15
N ASP A 461 -4.28 -22.13 -17.14
CA ASP A 461 -5.31 -21.86 -18.16
C ASP A 461 -5.96 -23.19 -18.59
N PHE A 462 -6.59 -23.86 -17.62
CA PHE A 462 -7.10 -25.22 -17.75
C PHE A 462 -8.61 -25.27 -17.94
N GLN A 463 -9.05 -26.14 -18.85
CA GLN A 463 -10.44 -26.47 -19.11
C GLN A 463 -10.53 -27.99 -19.28
N TRP A 464 -10.69 -28.71 -18.17
CA TRP A 464 -10.71 -30.18 -18.19
C TRP A 464 -12.09 -30.73 -18.56
N GLY A 465 -13.15 -29.93 -18.45
CA GLY A 465 -14.51 -30.44 -18.59
C GLY A 465 -14.76 -31.51 -17.54
N THR A 466 -15.25 -32.69 -17.93
CA THR A 466 -15.49 -33.79 -16.99
C THR A 466 -14.31 -34.77 -16.87
N ALA A 467 -13.12 -34.41 -17.37
CA ALA A 467 -11.95 -35.28 -17.38
C ALA A 467 -11.03 -35.02 -16.17
N ALA A 468 -10.27 -36.05 -15.77
CA ALA A 468 -9.24 -35.90 -14.74
C ALA A 468 -8.06 -35.03 -15.24
N PRO A 469 -7.44 -34.22 -14.37
CA PRO A 469 -6.37 -33.30 -14.76
C PRO A 469 -5.03 -33.99 -15.06
N ALA A 470 -4.84 -35.21 -14.55
CA ALA A 470 -3.69 -36.07 -14.81
C ALA A 470 -3.97 -37.51 -14.34
N THR A 471 -3.19 -38.48 -14.84
CA THR A 471 -3.20 -39.85 -14.32
C THR A 471 -2.89 -39.85 -12.81
N GLY A 472 -3.72 -40.53 -12.02
CA GLY A 472 -3.58 -40.60 -10.56
C GLY A 472 -4.33 -39.51 -9.79
N VAL A 473 -4.89 -38.51 -10.48
CA VAL A 473 -5.82 -37.53 -9.89
C VAL A 473 -7.26 -37.96 -10.24
N PRO A 474 -8.21 -37.93 -9.28
CA PRO A 474 -9.62 -38.16 -9.57
C PRO A 474 -10.20 -37.18 -10.60
N ALA A 475 -11.27 -37.59 -11.30
CA ALA A 475 -12.02 -36.70 -12.20
C ALA A 475 -12.89 -35.70 -11.44
N ASP A 476 -13.53 -36.15 -10.37
CA ASP A 476 -14.30 -35.33 -9.42
C ASP A 476 -13.59 -35.31 -8.05
N ASN A 477 -13.92 -34.35 -7.20
CA ASN A 477 -13.40 -34.23 -5.84
C ASN A 477 -11.87 -34.19 -5.80
N PHE A 478 -11.28 -33.21 -6.49
CA PHE A 478 -9.85 -32.94 -6.42
C PHE A 478 -9.60 -31.47 -6.10
N SER A 479 -8.38 -31.15 -5.70
CA SER A 479 -7.97 -29.76 -5.51
C SER A 479 -6.53 -29.54 -5.94
N VAL A 480 -6.19 -28.30 -6.25
CA VAL A 480 -4.87 -27.92 -6.74
C VAL A 480 -4.40 -26.68 -6.03
N ARG A 481 -3.12 -26.67 -5.65
CA ARG A 481 -2.42 -25.48 -5.18
C ARG A 481 -1.28 -25.17 -6.13
N TRP A 482 -1.33 -24.01 -6.77
CA TRP A 482 -0.21 -23.44 -7.49
C TRP A 482 0.51 -22.41 -6.63
N THR A 483 1.82 -22.54 -6.52
CA THR A 483 2.69 -21.63 -5.77
C THR A 483 3.89 -21.24 -6.60
N GLY A 484 4.32 -19.99 -6.47
CA GLY A 484 5.49 -19.48 -7.15
C GLY A 484 5.59 -17.98 -7.02
N GLN A 485 6.12 -17.35 -8.05
CA GLN A 485 6.20 -15.91 -8.16
C GLN A 485 5.70 -15.46 -9.54
N VAL A 486 5.06 -14.29 -9.57
CA VAL A 486 4.70 -13.60 -10.80
C VAL A 486 5.60 -12.39 -10.99
N SER A 487 6.03 -12.12 -12.23
CA SER A 487 6.72 -10.89 -12.59
C SER A 487 5.91 -10.09 -13.61
N PRO A 488 5.42 -8.88 -13.28
CA PRO A 488 4.65 -8.09 -14.22
C PRO A 488 5.54 -7.58 -15.35
N ARG A 489 4.96 -7.44 -16.55
CA ARG A 489 5.64 -6.84 -17.71
C ARG A 489 5.79 -5.33 -17.56
N TYR A 490 4.86 -4.68 -16.86
CA TYR A 490 4.77 -3.24 -16.73
C TYR A 490 4.69 -2.85 -15.25
N SER A 491 5.05 -1.60 -14.93
CA SER A 491 4.83 -1.04 -13.59
C SER A 491 3.46 -0.38 -13.57
N GLY A 492 2.62 -0.71 -12.60
CA GLY A 492 1.29 -0.11 -12.47
C GLY A 492 0.27 -1.04 -11.81
N ALA A 493 -0.99 -0.62 -11.86
CA ALA A 493 -2.10 -1.43 -11.38
C ALA A 493 -2.33 -2.60 -12.33
N TYR A 494 -2.32 -3.79 -11.77
CA TYR A 494 -2.71 -5.03 -12.40
C TYR A 494 -4.04 -5.50 -11.81
N THR A 495 -4.98 -5.84 -12.68
CA THR A 495 -6.17 -6.59 -12.28
C THR A 495 -5.89 -8.06 -12.56
N PHE A 496 -5.84 -8.90 -11.53
CA PHE A 496 -5.85 -10.34 -11.68
C PHE A 496 -7.29 -10.84 -11.74
N TYR A 497 -7.53 -11.84 -12.58
CA TYR A 497 -8.80 -12.50 -12.72
C TYR A 497 -8.61 -13.99 -12.51
N THR A 498 -9.54 -14.61 -11.80
CA THR A 498 -9.69 -16.06 -11.75
C THR A 498 -10.98 -16.43 -12.45
N SER A 499 -10.96 -17.44 -13.32
CA SER A 499 -12.17 -18.06 -13.85
C SER A 499 -12.15 -19.53 -13.47
N SER A 500 -13.09 -19.94 -12.61
CA SER A 500 -13.09 -21.29 -12.05
C SER A 500 -14.49 -21.90 -11.92
N ASP A 501 -14.49 -23.23 -11.97
CA ASP A 501 -15.60 -24.15 -11.69
C ASP A 501 -14.92 -25.35 -11.02
N ASP A 502 -14.97 -25.56 -9.70
CA ASP A 502 -15.62 -24.78 -8.63
C ASP A 502 -14.70 -23.69 -7.99
N GLY A 503 -14.45 -23.79 -6.69
CA GLY A 503 -13.98 -22.69 -5.84
C GLY A 503 -12.52 -22.31 -6.00
N VAL A 504 -12.21 -21.04 -5.73
CA VAL A 504 -10.88 -20.46 -5.96
C VAL A 504 -10.49 -19.42 -4.91
N ARG A 505 -9.19 -19.38 -4.58
CA ARG A 505 -8.58 -18.33 -3.76
C ARG A 505 -7.26 -17.90 -4.37
N LEU A 506 -7.03 -16.60 -4.49
CA LEU A 506 -5.81 -16.03 -5.05
C LEU A 506 -5.14 -15.08 -4.06
N TRP A 507 -3.85 -15.29 -3.85
CA TRP A 507 -2.96 -14.36 -3.16
C TRP A 507 -1.84 -13.90 -4.09
N VAL A 508 -1.56 -12.60 -4.09
CA VAL A 508 -0.39 -12.02 -4.76
C VAL A 508 0.33 -11.13 -3.75
N ASN A 509 1.63 -11.34 -3.57
CA ASN A 509 2.46 -10.68 -2.58
C ASN A 509 1.87 -10.76 -1.15
N GLY A 510 1.33 -11.92 -0.77
CA GLY A 510 0.64 -12.13 0.51
C GLY A 510 -0.77 -11.54 0.60
N GLN A 511 -1.17 -10.63 -0.30
CA GLN A 511 -2.51 -10.03 -0.31
C GLN A 511 -3.53 -10.99 -0.92
N LYS A 512 -4.61 -11.29 -0.19
CA LYS A 512 -5.72 -12.12 -0.70
C LYS A 512 -6.59 -11.29 -1.65
N LEU A 513 -6.42 -11.50 -2.95
CA LEU A 513 -7.14 -10.76 -4.00
C LEU A 513 -8.50 -11.37 -4.34
N VAL A 514 -8.63 -12.70 -4.22
CA VAL A 514 -9.88 -13.43 -4.46
C VAL A 514 -10.09 -14.42 -3.33
N ASP A 515 -11.31 -14.46 -2.78
CA ASP A 515 -11.75 -15.45 -1.80
C ASP A 515 -13.15 -15.96 -2.13
N ASN A 516 -13.23 -16.95 -3.04
CA ASN A 516 -14.48 -17.58 -3.44
C ASN A 516 -14.37 -19.10 -3.31
N TRP A 517 -14.19 -19.58 -2.08
CA TRP A 517 -14.07 -21.02 -1.77
C TRP A 517 -15.44 -21.69 -1.60
N THR A 518 -16.31 -21.55 -2.58
CA THR A 518 -17.67 -22.09 -2.58
C THR A 518 -17.95 -22.90 -3.85
N ALA A 519 -18.97 -23.77 -3.81
CA ALA A 519 -19.35 -24.54 -5.00
C ALA A 519 -20.10 -23.64 -5.97
N HIS A 520 -19.66 -23.60 -7.22
CA HIS A 520 -20.23 -22.74 -8.26
C HIS A 520 -19.77 -23.19 -9.65
N GLY A 521 -20.64 -23.00 -10.65
CA GLY A 521 -20.22 -23.13 -12.05
C GLY A 521 -19.18 -22.08 -12.45
N VAL A 522 -18.71 -22.12 -13.70
CA VAL A 522 -17.72 -21.17 -14.26
C VAL A 522 -18.04 -19.71 -13.88
N THR A 523 -17.28 -19.18 -12.92
CA THR A 523 -17.45 -17.83 -12.37
C THR A 523 -16.14 -17.07 -12.47
N GLU A 524 -16.22 -15.79 -12.83
CA GLU A 524 -15.07 -14.90 -12.82
C GLU A 524 -15.03 -14.04 -11.55
N ASN A 525 -13.91 -14.07 -10.86
CA ASN A 525 -13.59 -13.15 -9.77
C ASN A 525 -12.35 -12.33 -10.14
N SER A 526 -12.16 -11.18 -9.48
CA SER A 526 -10.99 -10.33 -9.75
C SER A 526 -10.57 -9.52 -8.54
N GLY A 527 -9.30 -9.12 -8.52
CA GLY A 527 -8.74 -8.20 -7.54
C GLY A 527 -7.61 -7.38 -8.15
N VAL A 528 -7.37 -6.19 -7.60
CA VAL A 528 -6.41 -5.22 -8.13
C VAL A 528 -5.22 -5.10 -7.19
N ILE A 529 -4.00 -5.13 -7.73
CA ILE A 529 -2.75 -4.92 -6.99
C ILE A 529 -1.79 -4.07 -7.83
N SER A 530 -1.01 -3.19 -7.19
CA SER A 530 0.03 -2.42 -7.87
C SER A 530 1.35 -3.20 -7.85
N LEU A 531 1.95 -3.40 -9.03
CA LEU A 531 3.18 -4.16 -9.20
C LEU A 531 4.22 -3.34 -9.97
N VAL A 532 5.51 -3.67 -9.82
CA VAL A 532 6.65 -3.04 -10.51
C VAL A 532 7.19 -4.01 -11.57
N ALA A 533 7.36 -3.52 -12.80
CA ALA A 533 7.88 -4.29 -13.93
C ALA A 533 9.16 -5.05 -13.57
N GLY A 534 9.21 -6.35 -13.89
CA GLY A 534 10.40 -7.18 -13.66
C GLY A 534 10.66 -7.59 -12.20
N GLN A 535 9.99 -6.98 -11.22
CA GLN A 535 10.05 -7.44 -9.83
C GLN A 535 9.25 -8.75 -9.70
N ARG A 536 9.71 -9.69 -8.87
CA ARG A 536 8.99 -10.94 -8.61
C ARG A 536 8.18 -10.81 -7.33
N TYR A 537 6.93 -11.24 -7.39
CA TYR A 537 5.99 -11.22 -6.27
C TYR A 537 5.46 -12.61 -6.01
N ASP A 538 5.36 -13.02 -4.75
CA ASP A 538 4.83 -14.32 -4.41
C ASP A 538 3.39 -14.47 -4.92
N LEU A 539 3.08 -15.63 -5.49
CA LEU A 539 1.77 -15.95 -6.01
C LEU A 539 1.34 -17.31 -5.47
N LYS A 540 0.15 -17.35 -4.87
CA LYS A 540 -0.51 -18.58 -4.45
C LYS A 540 -1.92 -18.59 -5.01
N LEU A 541 -2.26 -19.63 -5.74
CA LEU A 541 -3.60 -19.88 -6.25
C LEU A 541 -4.05 -21.25 -5.74
N GLU A 542 -5.18 -21.29 -5.06
CA GLU A 542 -5.82 -22.53 -4.64
C GLU A 542 -7.12 -22.69 -5.42
N TYR A 543 -7.43 -23.93 -5.79
CA TYR A 543 -8.61 -24.31 -6.56
C TYR A 543 -9.15 -25.65 -6.08
N TYR A 544 -10.46 -25.88 -6.18
CA TYR A 544 -11.02 -27.22 -6.07
C TYR A 544 -12.11 -27.49 -7.11
N GLU A 545 -12.28 -28.77 -7.43
CA GLU A 545 -13.38 -29.33 -8.20
C GLU A 545 -14.20 -30.25 -7.30
N GLY A 546 -15.50 -29.98 -7.17
CA GLY A 546 -16.45 -30.83 -6.46
C GLY A 546 -16.92 -31.97 -7.36
N THR A 547 -17.80 -31.65 -8.31
CA THR A 547 -18.30 -32.58 -9.33
C THR A 547 -18.72 -31.85 -10.60
N GLY A 548 -18.57 -32.49 -11.76
CA GLY A 548 -19.11 -31.98 -13.01
C GLY A 548 -18.03 -31.41 -13.91
N GLY A 549 -18.06 -30.09 -14.16
CA GLY A 549 -17.20 -29.45 -15.15
C GLY A 549 -16.05 -28.68 -14.52
N ALA A 550 -14.80 -29.14 -14.67
CA ALA A 550 -13.64 -28.52 -14.06
C ALA A 550 -12.96 -27.46 -14.95
N THR A 551 -12.86 -26.22 -14.46
CA THR A 551 -12.15 -25.10 -15.11
C THR A 551 -11.31 -24.35 -14.08
N ALA A 552 -10.06 -24.00 -14.42
CA ALA A 552 -9.20 -23.18 -13.57
C ALA A 552 -8.28 -22.29 -14.44
N ARG A 553 -8.51 -20.97 -14.40
CA ARG A 553 -7.77 -20.00 -15.21
C ARG A 553 -7.29 -18.82 -14.37
N LEU A 554 -6.04 -18.42 -14.57
CA LEU A 554 -5.42 -17.22 -13.99
C LEU A 554 -5.10 -16.25 -15.12
N LEU A 555 -5.77 -15.10 -15.11
CA LEU A 555 -5.60 -14.04 -16.10
C LEU A 555 -5.16 -12.75 -15.40
N TRP A 556 -4.60 -11.83 -16.19
CA TRP A 556 -4.31 -10.48 -15.73
C TRP A 556 -4.64 -9.44 -16.80
N SER A 557 -4.73 -8.17 -16.42
CA SER A 557 -4.74 -7.03 -17.32
C SER A 557 -4.08 -5.83 -16.65
N SER A 558 -3.63 -4.86 -17.44
CA SER A 558 -3.20 -3.56 -16.94
C SER A 558 -3.57 -2.46 -17.94
N SER A 559 -3.23 -1.21 -17.63
CA SER A 559 -3.33 -0.12 -18.62
C SER A 559 -2.46 -0.33 -19.87
N CYS A 560 -1.43 -1.18 -19.79
CA CYS A 560 -0.48 -1.47 -20.86
C CYS A 560 -0.64 -2.86 -21.50
N GLU A 561 -1.53 -3.72 -20.99
CA GLU A 561 -1.86 -4.99 -21.63
C GLU A 561 -3.33 -5.36 -21.49
N PRO A 562 -3.98 -5.81 -22.59
CA PRO A 562 -5.33 -6.31 -22.53
C PRO A 562 -5.38 -7.57 -21.66
N LYS A 563 -6.59 -7.89 -21.19
CA LYS A 563 -6.83 -9.08 -20.40
C LYS A 563 -6.42 -10.35 -21.13
N ALA A 564 -5.53 -11.13 -20.53
CA ALA A 564 -5.03 -12.40 -21.08
C ALA A 564 -4.58 -13.34 -19.95
N ALA A 565 -4.45 -14.64 -20.25
CA ALA A 565 -3.85 -15.59 -19.33
C ALA A 565 -2.44 -15.14 -18.93
N VAL A 566 -2.06 -15.33 -17.67
CA VAL A 566 -0.73 -14.92 -17.21
C VAL A 566 0.32 -15.77 -17.95
N PRO A 567 1.23 -15.16 -18.73
CA PRO A 567 2.14 -15.91 -19.58
C PRO A 567 3.14 -16.74 -18.77
N LYS A 568 3.50 -17.94 -19.26
CA LYS A 568 4.56 -18.80 -18.67
C LYS A 568 5.83 -18.04 -18.32
N ALA A 569 6.28 -17.20 -19.26
CA ALA A 569 7.50 -16.40 -19.11
C ALA A 569 7.45 -15.47 -17.88
N GLN A 570 6.27 -15.17 -17.34
CA GLN A 570 6.08 -14.32 -16.17
C GLN A 570 5.77 -15.09 -14.89
N LEU A 571 5.78 -16.42 -14.95
CA LEU A 571 5.54 -17.29 -13.81
C LEU A 571 6.81 -18.06 -13.48
N TYR A 572 7.25 -17.94 -12.23
CA TYR A 572 8.43 -18.61 -11.71
C TYR A 572 7.97 -19.61 -10.65
N PRO A 573 8.37 -20.89 -10.72
CA PRO A 573 8.03 -21.83 -9.67
C PRO A 573 8.66 -21.37 -8.36
N LEU A 574 8.07 -21.71 -7.21
CA LEU A 574 8.74 -21.49 -5.94
C LEU A 574 10.11 -22.15 -6.03
N ALA A 575 11.17 -21.40 -5.71
CA ALA A 575 12.43 -22.03 -5.36
C ALA A 575 12.09 -22.94 -4.18
N THR A 576 12.19 -24.25 -4.39
CA THR A 576 12.07 -25.21 -3.29
C THR A 576 13.03 -24.73 -2.22
N THR A 577 12.50 -24.25 -1.09
CA THR A 577 13.32 -23.86 0.05
C THR A 577 14.26 -25.02 0.31
N GLY A 578 15.55 -24.81 0.10
CA GLY A 578 16.51 -25.92 0.12
C GLY A 578 16.43 -26.64 1.45
N ASP A 579 16.50 -27.97 1.40
CA ASP A 579 16.77 -28.73 2.61
C ASP A 579 18.18 -28.35 3.11
N ALA A 580 18.24 -27.73 4.28
CA ALA A 580 19.46 -27.22 4.90
C ALA A 580 20.27 -28.32 5.61
N ALA A 581 19.81 -29.57 5.55
CA ALA A 581 20.52 -30.71 6.10
C ALA A 581 21.91 -30.89 5.47
N VAL A 582 22.83 -31.46 6.26
CA VAL A 582 24.19 -31.76 5.80
C VAL A 582 24.18 -32.73 4.63
N TYR A 583 23.30 -33.75 4.72
CA TYR A 583 22.94 -34.57 3.57
C TYR A 583 21.46 -34.36 3.24
N ASN A 584 21.23 -33.55 2.20
CA ASN A 584 19.92 -33.10 1.70
C ASN A 584 19.56 -33.67 0.32
N PHE A 585 20.52 -34.32 -0.33
CA PHE A 585 20.38 -34.98 -1.63
C PHE A 585 19.81 -34.12 -2.79
N GLU A 586 19.84 -32.79 -2.65
CA GLU A 586 19.26 -31.87 -3.62
C GLU A 586 20.02 -31.89 -4.94
N ALA A 587 21.34 -31.97 -4.89
CA ALA A 587 22.23 -31.92 -6.05
C ALA A 587 22.87 -33.26 -6.44
N GLY A 588 22.69 -34.32 -5.64
CA GLY A 588 23.30 -35.63 -5.90
C GLY A 588 23.20 -36.59 -4.72
N ALA A 589 23.81 -37.77 -4.83
CA ALA A 589 23.88 -38.75 -3.73
C ALA A 589 24.88 -38.36 -2.61
N GLN A 590 25.60 -37.24 -2.75
CA GLN A 590 26.52 -36.69 -1.74
C GLN A 590 27.53 -37.71 -1.19
N SER A 591 28.14 -38.51 -2.08
CA SER A 591 29.13 -39.54 -1.77
C SER A 591 28.61 -40.73 -0.95
N TRP A 592 27.29 -40.86 -0.80
CA TRP A 592 26.71 -42.07 -0.24
C TRP A 592 26.89 -43.25 -1.18
N GLN A 593 27.17 -44.41 -0.60
CA GLN A 593 27.46 -45.64 -1.31
C GLN A 593 26.73 -46.83 -0.69
N ALA A 594 26.46 -47.81 -1.54
CA ALA A 594 25.88 -49.10 -1.17
C ALA A 594 26.99 -50.09 -0.77
N SER A 595 26.72 -50.94 0.22
CA SER A 595 27.52 -52.15 0.49
C SER A 595 26.67 -53.24 1.15
N GLY A 596 27.12 -54.50 1.09
CA GLY A 596 26.38 -55.64 1.63
C GLY A 596 25.30 -56.19 0.68
N ALA A 597 24.63 -57.28 1.09
CA ALA A 597 23.74 -58.03 0.22
C ALA A 597 22.37 -57.35 0.01
N SER A 598 21.89 -56.65 1.04
CA SER A 598 20.52 -56.11 1.07
C SER A 598 20.37 -54.70 0.54
N VAL A 599 21.48 -54.01 0.26
CA VAL A 599 21.48 -52.70 -0.41
C VAL A 599 22.28 -52.82 -1.69
N SER A 600 21.58 -52.89 -2.82
CA SER A 600 22.20 -53.14 -4.14
C SER A 600 22.75 -51.88 -4.81
N SER A 601 22.12 -50.73 -4.57
CA SER A 601 22.54 -49.43 -5.10
C SER A 601 21.93 -48.29 -4.29
N VAL A 602 22.57 -47.12 -4.37
CA VAL A 602 22.01 -45.85 -3.91
C VAL A 602 22.11 -44.80 -5.01
N ALA A 603 21.10 -43.94 -5.14
CA ALA A 603 21.08 -42.88 -6.14
C ALA A 603 20.22 -41.71 -5.68
N ARG A 604 20.50 -40.50 -6.19
CA ARG A 604 19.58 -39.37 -6.03
C ARG A 604 18.23 -39.69 -6.68
N SER A 605 17.15 -39.35 -6.01
CA SER A 605 15.79 -39.49 -6.53
C SER A 605 14.94 -38.28 -6.16
N THR A 606 13.99 -37.94 -7.02
CA THR A 606 12.96 -36.92 -6.75
C THR A 606 11.58 -37.58 -6.56
N THR A 607 11.53 -38.91 -6.55
CA THR A 607 10.28 -39.68 -6.44
C THR A 607 9.63 -39.48 -5.08
N ARG A 608 10.43 -39.32 -4.03
CA ARG A 608 10.02 -39.01 -2.66
C ARG A 608 11.06 -38.10 -2.04
N ALA A 609 10.64 -37.16 -1.21
CA ALA A 609 11.51 -36.31 -0.40
C ALA A 609 10.77 -35.99 0.90
N PHE A 610 11.50 -35.94 2.01
CA PHE A 610 11.04 -35.49 3.31
C PHE A 610 11.06 -33.96 3.38
N ALA A 611 12.16 -33.34 2.94
CA ALA A 611 12.28 -31.90 2.75
C ALA A 611 12.94 -31.59 1.39
N GLY A 612 12.73 -30.38 0.88
CA GLY A 612 13.27 -30.00 -0.43
C GLY A 612 12.73 -30.84 -1.60
N SER A 613 13.57 -31.15 -2.58
CA SER A 613 13.18 -31.76 -3.87
C SER A 613 13.83 -33.11 -4.15
N GLY A 614 14.85 -33.49 -3.37
CA GLY A 614 15.63 -34.71 -3.56
C GLY A 614 15.66 -35.57 -2.31
N SER A 615 15.93 -36.86 -2.49
CA SER A 615 16.34 -37.78 -1.43
C SER A 615 17.30 -38.83 -1.97
N LEU A 616 17.92 -39.60 -1.09
CA LEU A 616 18.72 -40.76 -1.45
C LEU A 616 17.82 -41.99 -1.56
N GLN A 617 17.56 -42.45 -2.78
CA GLN A 617 16.92 -43.74 -3.02
C GLN A 617 17.89 -44.89 -2.71
N VAL A 618 17.43 -45.86 -1.95
CA VAL A 618 18.13 -47.08 -1.56
C VAL A 618 17.41 -48.28 -2.18
N THR A 619 18.06 -48.97 -3.11
CA THR A 619 17.46 -50.12 -3.81
C THR A 619 17.72 -51.41 -3.02
N LEU A 620 16.64 -52.00 -2.51
CA LEU A 620 16.67 -53.19 -1.65
C LEU A 620 16.96 -54.46 -2.48
N GLY A 621 18.00 -55.19 -2.06
CA GLY A 621 18.61 -56.33 -2.77
C GLY A 621 18.22 -57.70 -2.18
N ALA A 622 19.21 -58.57 -1.97
CA ALA A 622 19.01 -59.93 -1.47
C ALA A 622 18.76 -59.97 0.05
N ALA A 623 18.29 -61.10 0.58
CA ALA A 623 18.12 -61.30 2.02
C ALA A 623 19.46 -61.17 2.77
N GLY A 624 19.42 -60.69 4.00
CA GLY A 624 20.61 -60.41 4.83
C GLY A 624 20.67 -58.95 5.28
N ASP A 625 21.88 -58.42 5.44
CA ASP A 625 22.11 -57.02 5.82
C ASP A 625 22.82 -56.24 4.70
N GLY A 626 22.55 -54.95 4.63
CA GLY A 626 23.17 -54.03 3.69
C GLY A 626 23.13 -52.59 4.18
N TYR A 627 24.02 -51.76 3.64
CA TYR A 627 24.33 -50.43 4.15
C TYR A 627 24.19 -49.39 3.05
N ALA A 628 23.50 -48.30 3.36
CA ALA A 628 23.67 -47.02 2.68
C ALA A 628 24.53 -46.14 3.60
N LYS A 629 25.72 -45.74 3.16
CA LYS A 629 26.71 -45.09 4.04
C LYS A 629 27.58 -44.07 3.33
N VAL A 630 28.17 -43.18 4.11
CA VAL A 630 29.24 -42.26 3.71
C VAL A 630 30.50 -42.54 4.53
N LEU A 631 31.68 -42.39 3.92
CA LEU A 631 32.97 -42.62 4.56
C LEU A 631 33.57 -41.34 5.12
N ASN A 632 34.30 -41.45 6.22
CA ASN A 632 35.03 -40.37 6.89
C ASN A 632 34.20 -39.09 7.13
N PRO A 633 32.97 -39.18 7.67
CA PRO A 633 32.10 -38.03 7.83
C PRO A 633 32.62 -37.09 8.92
N SER A 634 32.52 -35.78 8.71
CA SER A 634 32.98 -34.74 9.65
C SER A 634 31.94 -34.45 10.73
N VAL A 635 31.51 -35.46 11.49
CA VAL A 635 30.52 -35.31 12.57
C VAL A 635 31.24 -35.08 13.91
N PRO A 636 30.84 -34.06 14.71
CA PRO A 636 31.38 -33.85 16.06
C PRO A 636 31.09 -35.02 17.02
N ALA A 637 32.02 -35.30 17.93
CA ALA A 637 31.77 -36.22 19.03
C ALA A 637 30.62 -35.70 19.92
N GLY A 638 29.76 -36.60 20.39
CA GLY A 638 28.58 -36.24 21.18
C GLY A 638 27.37 -35.75 20.38
N ALA A 639 27.48 -35.55 19.06
CA ALA A 639 26.36 -35.10 18.24
C ALA A 639 25.27 -36.18 18.10
N THR A 640 24.00 -35.78 18.12
CA THR A 640 22.88 -36.65 17.78
C THR A 640 22.51 -36.44 16.32
N ILE A 641 22.71 -37.49 15.53
CA ILE A 641 22.41 -37.48 14.10
C ILE A 641 20.98 -37.96 13.90
N THR A 642 20.21 -37.21 13.13
CA THR A 642 18.82 -37.52 12.80
C THR A 642 18.70 -37.90 11.33
N PHE A 643 17.99 -38.99 11.03
CA PHE A 643 17.68 -39.47 9.69
C PHE A 643 16.18 -39.52 9.49
N HIS A 644 15.72 -39.17 8.29
CA HIS A 644 14.35 -39.45 7.85
C HIS A 644 14.38 -40.58 6.83
N VAL A 645 13.88 -41.76 7.23
CA VAL A 645 13.92 -42.98 6.40
C VAL A 645 12.52 -43.38 5.98
N TRP A 646 12.22 -43.28 4.69
CA TRP A 646 10.99 -43.78 4.09
C TRP A 646 11.06 -45.29 3.88
N VAL A 647 10.09 -46.00 4.45
CA VAL A 647 10.03 -47.47 4.40
C VAL A 647 8.93 -47.94 3.45
N PRO A 648 9.23 -48.80 2.45
CA PRO A 648 8.22 -49.32 1.53
C PRO A 648 7.23 -50.24 2.23
N ALA A 649 5.93 -49.99 1.99
CA ALA A 649 4.86 -50.88 2.42
C ALA A 649 4.90 -52.22 1.69
N GLY A 650 4.64 -53.31 2.41
CA GLY A 650 4.64 -54.68 1.84
C GLY A 650 6.02 -55.21 1.44
N SER A 651 7.12 -54.58 1.90
CA SER A 651 8.48 -55.03 1.62
C SER A 651 8.95 -56.16 2.56
N SER A 652 10.04 -56.84 2.20
CA SER A 652 10.70 -57.85 3.03
C SER A 652 11.63 -57.26 4.11
N LEU A 653 11.52 -55.96 4.38
CA LEU A 653 12.31 -55.27 5.41
C LEU A 653 11.94 -55.78 6.80
N SER A 654 12.94 -56.28 7.52
CA SER A 654 12.78 -56.80 8.89
C SER A 654 13.21 -55.80 9.95
N ALA A 655 14.23 -54.98 9.69
CA ALA A 655 14.70 -53.93 10.60
C ALA A 655 15.56 -52.86 9.90
N VAL A 656 15.67 -51.70 10.53
CA VAL A 656 16.55 -50.58 10.13
C VAL A 656 17.39 -50.12 11.31
N GLN A 657 18.67 -49.80 11.10
CA GLN A 657 19.57 -49.30 12.14
C GLN A 657 20.38 -48.10 11.63
N PRO A 658 20.13 -46.87 12.10
CA PRO A 658 21.11 -45.80 11.95
C PRO A 658 22.36 -46.14 12.78
N TYR A 659 23.55 -45.90 12.23
CA TYR A 659 24.80 -46.26 12.89
C TYR A 659 25.94 -45.29 12.60
N VAL A 660 26.93 -45.31 13.49
CA VAL A 660 28.27 -44.75 13.29
C VAL A 660 29.33 -45.80 13.60
N LEU A 661 30.45 -45.74 12.87
CA LEU A 661 31.59 -46.63 13.05
C LEU A 661 32.86 -45.82 13.25
N GLN A 662 33.56 -46.07 14.36
CA GLN A 662 34.85 -45.42 14.68
C GLN A 662 36.02 -46.31 14.30
N GLY A 663 37.13 -45.69 13.87
CA GLY A 663 38.44 -46.33 13.72
C GLY A 663 38.92 -46.49 12.27
N ALA A 664 40.25 -46.49 12.05
CA ALA A 664 40.86 -46.94 10.80
C ALA A 664 41.28 -48.42 10.93
N ALA A 665 41.24 -49.17 9.82
CA ALA A 665 41.40 -50.63 9.72
C ALA A 665 42.12 -51.32 10.91
N GLY A 666 41.35 -52.07 11.72
CA GLY A 666 41.88 -53.02 12.72
C GLY A 666 41.35 -52.87 14.15
N ALA A 667 40.73 -51.75 14.51
CA ALA A 667 40.11 -51.51 15.83
C ALA A 667 38.78 -50.74 15.70
N TRP A 668 37.73 -51.45 15.30
CA TRP A 668 36.41 -50.87 15.02
C TRP A 668 35.55 -50.78 16.28
N ALA A 669 34.93 -49.61 16.52
CA ALA A 669 33.89 -49.47 17.54
C ALA A 669 32.56 -49.04 16.90
N TRP A 670 31.55 -49.90 17.02
CA TRP A 670 30.22 -49.72 16.44
C TRP A 670 29.26 -49.05 17.42
N THR A 671 28.44 -48.12 16.96
CA THR A 671 27.35 -47.53 17.74
C THR A 671 26.10 -47.39 16.88
N GLY A 672 24.98 -47.96 17.33
CA GLY A 672 23.69 -47.88 16.65
C GLY A 672 22.69 -48.85 17.29
N SER A 673 21.39 -48.61 17.06
CA SER A 673 20.31 -49.44 17.61
C SER A 673 19.33 -49.87 16.53
N TRP A 674 18.99 -51.16 16.52
CA TRP A 674 17.99 -51.69 15.58
C TRP A 674 16.60 -51.21 15.94
N THR A 675 15.85 -50.81 14.92
CA THR A 675 14.41 -50.60 14.98
C THR A 675 13.74 -51.66 14.11
N ALA A 676 12.94 -52.53 14.73
CA ALA A 676 12.19 -53.55 14.00
C ALA A 676 11.20 -52.90 13.02
N ALA A 677 11.00 -53.49 11.85
CA ALA A 677 10.09 -52.95 10.84
C ALA A 677 8.64 -52.82 11.35
N SER A 678 8.22 -53.67 12.31
CA SER A 678 6.92 -53.57 12.98
C SER A 678 6.74 -52.31 13.84
N ALA A 679 7.83 -51.64 14.22
CA ALA A 679 7.82 -50.38 14.95
C ALA A 679 7.92 -49.14 14.01
N LEU A 680 8.05 -49.36 12.70
CA LEU A 680 8.13 -48.30 11.69
C LEU A 680 6.79 -48.12 10.99
N GLN A 681 6.47 -46.88 10.62
CA GLN A 681 5.34 -46.58 9.76
C GLN A 681 5.67 -46.91 8.31
N ALA A 682 5.09 -47.99 7.80
CA ALA A 682 5.19 -48.39 6.41
C ALA A 682 4.50 -47.37 5.49
N GLY A 683 5.11 -47.07 4.34
CA GLY A 683 4.60 -46.09 3.37
C GLY A 683 4.90 -44.63 3.74
N SER A 684 5.66 -44.38 4.82
CA SER A 684 5.95 -43.05 5.36
C SER A 684 7.43 -42.89 5.74
N PHE A 685 7.88 -41.64 5.89
CA PHE A 685 9.19 -41.32 6.49
C PHE A 685 9.15 -41.52 7.99
N ASN A 686 10.20 -42.15 8.53
CA ASN A 686 10.39 -42.41 9.94
C ASN A 686 11.63 -41.66 10.44
N THR A 687 11.50 -40.96 11.56
CA THR A 687 12.63 -40.24 12.18
C THR A 687 13.42 -41.19 13.06
N LEU A 688 14.68 -41.44 12.72
CA LEU A 688 15.58 -42.33 13.44
C LEU A 688 16.83 -41.57 13.87
N THR A 689 17.39 -41.89 15.04
CA THR A 689 18.55 -41.17 15.59
C THR A 689 19.67 -42.10 16.02
N VAL A 690 20.91 -41.58 15.98
CA VAL A 690 22.09 -42.20 16.59
C VAL A 690 22.95 -41.11 17.21
N THR A 691 23.42 -41.31 18.44
CA THR A 691 24.29 -40.36 19.11
C THR A 691 25.73 -40.83 19.00
N VAL A 692 26.61 -39.96 18.48
CA VAL A 692 28.05 -40.21 18.42
C VAL A 692 28.61 -40.23 19.84
N PRO A 693 29.38 -41.26 20.24
CA PRO A 693 29.98 -41.29 21.57
C PRO A 693 30.80 -40.04 21.89
N ALA A 694 30.69 -39.51 23.11
CA ALA A 694 31.31 -38.24 23.51
C ALA A 694 32.86 -38.25 23.43
N ASN A 695 33.46 -39.45 23.46
CA ASN A 695 34.90 -39.69 23.34
C ASN A 695 35.28 -40.31 21.98
N ALA A 696 34.42 -40.19 20.96
CA ALA A 696 34.66 -40.80 19.66
C ALA A 696 35.93 -40.26 19.00
N ALA A 697 36.77 -41.17 18.49
CA ALA A 697 37.75 -40.84 17.45
C ALA A 697 37.01 -40.45 16.15
N PRO A 698 37.67 -39.84 15.16
CA PRO A 698 37.06 -39.54 13.87
C PRO A 698 36.31 -40.75 13.31
N LEU A 699 35.07 -40.51 12.86
CA LEU A 699 34.24 -41.56 12.31
C LEU A 699 34.81 -42.04 10.98
N ALA A 700 34.82 -43.35 10.79
CA ALA A 700 35.11 -43.96 9.50
C ALA A 700 33.85 -44.13 8.66
N GLU A 701 32.70 -44.38 9.29
CA GLU A 701 31.42 -44.50 8.59
C GLU A 701 30.27 -43.86 9.37
N LEU A 702 29.33 -43.30 8.61
CA LEU A 702 27.98 -42.92 9.04
C LEU A 702 27.00 -43.53 8.03
N GLY A 703 25.92 -44.13 8.51
CA GLY A 703 24.93 -44.65 7.58
C GLY A 703 23.69 -45.24 8.23
N VAL A 704 22.89 -45.87 7.38
CA VAL A 704 21.71 -46.64 7.76
C VAL A 704 21.88 -48.06 7.22
N MET A 705 21.75 -49.04 8.11
CA MET A 705 21.73 -50.45 7.77
C MET A 705 20.29 -50.94 7.61
N PHE A 706 20.04 -51.75 6.58
CA PHE A 706 18.77 -52.37 6.25
C PHE A 706 18.91 -53.88 6.33
N SER A 707 18.05 -54.53 7.12
CA SER A 707 17.96 -55.99 7.19
C SER A 707 16.72 -56.48 6.43
N LEU A 708 16.89 -57.49 5.59
CA LEU A 708 15.83 -58.08 4.78
C LEU A 708 15.64 -59.57 5.13
N SER A 709 14.41 -59.98 5.44
CA SER A 709 14.07 -61.39 5.73
C SER A 709 13.96 -62.26 4.46
N ALA A 710 13.78 -61.63 3.30
CA ALA A 710 13.75 -62.24 1.98
C ALA A 710 14.22 -61.22 0.93
N SER A 711 14.43 -61.63 -0.33
CA SER A 711 14.79 -60.68 -1.40
C SER A 711 13.79 -59.52 -1.50
N GLY A 712 14.30 -58.28 -1.56
CA GLY A 712 13.52 -57.05 -1.63
C GLY A 712 12.91 -56.76 -3.00
N GLY A 713 13.19 -57.60 -4.01
CA GLY A 713 12.56 -57.50 -5.33
C GLY A 713 12.82 -56.19 -6.07
N GLY A 714 13.84 -55.42 -5.70
CA GLY A 714 14.12 -54.10 -6.25
C GLY A 714 13.26 -52.96 -5.68
N ALA A 715 12.52 -53.20 -4.59
CA ALA A 715 11.80 -52.15 -3.87
C ALA A 715 12.77 -51.05 -3.38
N ALA A 716 12.27 -49.81 -3.29
CA ALA A 716 13.07 -48.65 -2.90
C ALA A 716 12.69 -48.14 -1.50
N ALA A 717 13.68 -47.97 -0.63
CA ALA A 717 13.60 -47.09 0.53
C ALA A 717 14.21 -45.72 0.19
N PHE A 718 13.94 -44.69 1.00
CA PHE A 718 14.52 -43.36 0.78
C PHE A 718 15.08 -42.79 2.08
N ILE A 719 16.24 -42.17 2.03
CA ILE A 719 16.86 -41.46 3.16
C ILE A 719 16.91 -39.98 2.79
N ASP A 720 16.51 -39.11 3.71
CA ASP A 720 16.50 -37.68 3.48
C ASP A 720 16.77 -36.86 4.75
N SER A 721 17.11 -35.58 4.56
CA SER A 721 17.33 -34.56 5.60
C SER A 721 18.14 -35.07 6.79
N VAL A 722 19.39 -35.46 6.55
CA VAL A 722 20.31 -35.95 7.59
C VAL A 722 21.00 -34.78 8.28
N THR A 723 20.63 -34.52 9.53
CA THR A 723 21.07 -33.36 10.33
C THR A 723 21.84 -33.79 11.58
N TYR A 724 22.81 -32.98 12.01
CA TYR A 724 23.51 -33.11 13.29
C TYR A 724 24.11 -31.77 13.75
#